data_AF-A0A3N7GPV1-F1
#
_entry.id   AF-A0A3N7GPV1-F1
#
_cell.length_a   1.000
_cell.length_b   1.000
_cell.length_c   1.000
_cell.angle_alpha   90.00
_cell.angle_beta   90.00
_cell.angle_gamma   90.00
#
_symmetry.space_group_name_H-M   'P 1'
#
loop_
_entity.id
_entity.type
_entity.pdbx_description
1 polymer ?
#
loop_
_entity_poly.entity_id
_entity_poly.type
_entity_poly.pdbx_seq_one_letter_code
_entity_poly.pdbx_strand_id
1 'polypeptide(L)'
;QGNALVPVRNKDILKGANVLTMLPFGREKEILIGTSKSGLFRMDSNGIIHKWQNAADGLLQAAQLNNGLKVLDRYYAFGTILQGVVIIDESGHIVQHIHKGNGLQNNTVLGIHADLQQNIWVGLDNGIDRIEINAPIYYYTDNSGSIGTVYTAQIFGGNIYLGTNQGLFYSPWPTDGYRPFSFTLIEGSQGQVWDLTIVDGELLCGHNDGTFRVSGNRLERLSPVTGGWVLRQLAGRPNTLLQGTYTGLTVFNKTAKGWQFVHRVDGYRDPTQFIEPISETEVWASGYKGLRLVLLDSALRTVKQVHVYDSANGLPHSTFLNVFELGGSPVFATDSGFYRHDDITDRFYRYDQLNEQLGSFALSNKVIPAGAHRYWFINRARISLVYFGPKGMVHVDSTQFAVLNGRMMNYYENVNRIEEDVYLMGLDDGFAIYQAGDSAVATPRLPRPLIRTVRNITDSLSGRWYSKDTVPGIPFRHNNLRITYASPWYSSVPLRYQFYLKGYSRTWSEWDEAAQKEFTNLGQGDYTFRVRAMAPDGTLSSITDFRFTILPPWYLSWAAWVLYAAVFFFLLIAGRGWYQHKIQKHRRLVQENMSRQQQELLRKEAEANEQRLIKLKNEQLEQELAGKNRELANSAMNIVYKNELLNNVYEELLELKDGEGRKLSGEQLRRINKIIEDARSDERDWNLFEESFNEAHENFFKKLKADYPELVPNDLKLCAYLRMSMSSKEIASLLNITTRGVEIRRYRLRKKLNLPHTKNLTEFLMEV
;
A
#
# COMPACT_ATOMS: atom_id res chain seq x y z
N GLN A 1 -3.12 57.56 4.05
CA GLN A 1 -3.94 58.39 3.17
C GLN A 1 -2.99 59.18 2.27
N GLY A 2 -3.07 58.97 0.95
CA GLY A 2 -2.40 59.79 -0.07
C GLY A 2 -1.41 59.04 -0.97
N ASN A 3 -1.74 58.91 -2.26
CA ASN A 3 -0.83 58.51 -3.36
C ASN A 3 0.11 59.68 -3.78
N ALA A 4 0.40 60.62 -2.87
CA ALA A 4 1.22 61.80 -3.16
C ALA A 4 2.65 61.57 -2.63
N LEU A 5 3.65 61.78 -3.48
CA LEU A 5 5.05 61.74 -3.07
C LEU A 5 5.39 63.03 -2.33
N VAL A 6 5.78 62.91 -1.06
CA VAL A 6 6.22 64.05 -0.24
C VAL A 6 7.75 64.07 -0.18
N PRO A 7 8.42 65.20 -0.45
CA PRO A 7 9.87 65.27 -0.39
C PRO A 7 10.38 65.12 1.05
N VAL A 8 11.32 64.19 1.25
CA VAL A 8 12.07 64.04 2.49
C VAL A 8 12.99 65.24 2.69
N ARG A 9 12.95 65.84 3.89
CA ARG A 9 13.72 67.02 4.28
C ARG A 9 15.02 66.59 4.96
N ASN A 10 16.07 67.41 4.83
CA ASN A 10 17.42 67.14 5.36
C ASN A 10 18.06 65.82 4.87
N LYS A 11 17.62 65.28 3.73
CA LYS A 11 18.15 64.03 3.16
C LYS A 11 19.65 64.06 2.83
N ASP A 12 20.24 65.23 2.67
CA ASP A 12 21.68 65.39 2.40
C ASP A 12 22.56 64.85 3.54
N ILE A 13 22.02 64.70 4.76
CA ILE A 13 22.73 64.06 5.88
C ILE A 13 23.04 62.57 5.61
N LEU A 14 22.32 61.94 4.68
CA LEU A 14 22.55 60.56 4.23
C LEU A 14 23.43 60.49 2.97
N LYS A 15 23.96 61.62 2.47
CA LYS A 15 24.76 61.64 1.26
C LYS A 15 26.03 60.79 1.44
N GLY A 16 26.18 59.77 0.60
CA GLY A 16 27.29 58.81 0.68
C GLY A 16 27.08 57.65 1.67
N ALA A 17 25.99 57.67 2.45
CA ALA A 17 25.61 56.55 3.29
C ALA A 17 24.80 55.53 2.47
N ASN A 18 25.12 54.24 2.63
CA ASN A 18 24.30 53.16 2.07
C ASN A 18 23.18 52.82 3.05
N VAL A 19 21.93 53.12 2.69
CA VAL A 19 20.75 52.83 3.51
C VAL A 19 20.31 51.38 3.27
N LEU A 20 20.22 50.61 4.35
CA LEU A 20 20.01 49.17 4.28
C LEU A 20 18.72 48.71 4.96
N THR A 21 18.19 49.51 5.87
CA THR A 21 16.90 49.25 6.49
C THR A 21 16.19 50.55 6.88
N MET A 22 14.86 50.54 6.82
CA MET A 22 13.98 51.59 7.27
C MET A 22 12.83 50.93 8.04
N LEU A 23 12.71 51.20 9.33
CA LEU A 23 11.80 50.53 10.25
C LEU A 23 10.90 51.53 10.96
N PRO A 24 9.63 51.20 11.26
CA PRO A 24 8.79 52.06 12.09
C PRO A 24 9.42 52.23 13.48
N PHE A 25 9.48 53.45 14.00
CA PHE A 25 10.16 53.75 15.28
C PHE A 25 9.21 54.34 16.33
N GLY A 26 9.24 53.79 17.54
CA GLY A 26 8.39 54.23 18.65
C GLY A 26 6.88 54.07 18.38
N ARG A 27 6.07 54.88 19.07
CA ARG A 27 4.61 54.97 18.89
C ARG A 27 4.16 56.09 17.94
N GLU A 28 5.07 57.01 17.64
CA GLU A 28 4.83 58.08 16.67
C GLU A 28 5.12 57.56 15.24
N LYS A 29 4.65 58.28 14.21
CA LYS A 29 4.91 57.91 12.80
C LYS A 29 6.36 58.20 12.38
N GLU A 30 7.33 57.85 13.22
CA GLU A 30 8.74 58.00 12.92
C GLU A 30 9.31 56.76 12.23
N ILE A 31 10.45 56.96 11.56
CA ILE A 31 11.17 55.89 10.88
C ILE A 31 12.63 55.85 11.36
N LEU A 32 13.08 54.70 11.83
CA LEU A 32 14.48 54.39 12.11
C LEU A 32 15.17 53.95 10.82
N ILE A 33 16.25 54.63 10.47
CA ILE A 33 17.03 54.38 9.25
C ILE A 33 18.37 53.81 9.68
N GLY A 34 18.67 52.59 9.23
CA GLY A 34 19.95 51.92 9.43
C GLY A 34 20.83 52.01 8.19
N THR A 35 22.09 52.41 8.39
CA THR A 35 23.07 52.56 7.31
C THR A 35 24.28 51.66 7.53
N SER A 36 25.00 51.33 6.46
CA SER A 36 26.12 50.38 6.53
C SER A 36 27.25 50.79 7.46
N LYS A 37 27.68 52.06 7.40
CA LYS A 37 28.86 52.58 8.12
C LYS A 37 28.65 53.93 8.78
N SER A 38 27.47 54.54 8.59
CA SER A 38 27.14 55.85 9.16
C SER A 38 26.18 55.72 10.35
N GLY A 39 25.91 54.49 10.81
CA GLY A 39 25.10 54.20 11.98
C GLY A 39 23.60 54.45 11.78
N LEU A 40 22.90 54.82 12.85
CA LEU A 40 21.45 55.00 12.89
C LEU A 40 21.01 56.47 12.75
N PHE A 41 19.89 56.69 12.09
CA PHE A 41 19.22 57.98 11.92
C PHE A 41 17.72 57.82 12.22
N ARG A 42 17.06 58.90 12.62
CA ARG A 42 15.60 58.95 12.77
C ARG A 42 15.02 59.95 11.77
N MET A 43 13.86 59.61 11.22
CA MET A 43 13.05 60.50 10.43
C MET A 43 11.74 60.74 11.16
N ASP A 44 11.44 62.00 11.45
CA ASP A 44 10.20 62.36 12.14
C ASP A 44 8.96 62.24 11.23
N SER A 45 7.79 62.44 11.83
CA SER A 45 6.50 62.40 11.12
C SER A 45 6.34 63.49 10.05
N ASN A 46 7.19 64.53 10.05
CA ASN A 46 7.24 65.59 9.03
C ASN A 46 8.24 65.28 7.90
N GLY A 47 8.95 64.14 7.97
CA GLY A 47 9.94 63.71 7.00
C GLY A 47 11.31 64.39 7.14
N ILE A 48 11.64 64.95 8.31
CA ILE A 48 12.97 65.52 8.60
C ILE A 48 13.87 64.41 9.16
N ILE A 49 15.02 64.20 8.54
CA ILE A 49 16.02 63.23 9.01
C ILE A 49 17.03 63.89 9.96
N HIS A 50 17.33 63.23 11.07
CA HIS A 50 18.38 63.59 12.02
C HIS A 50 19.21 62.36 12.42
N LYS A 51 20.52 62.56 12.64
CA LYS A 51 21.42 61.51 13.14
C LYS A 51 21.01 61.14 14.57
N TRP A 52 20.87 59.84 14.84
CA TRP A 52 20.53 59.36 16.18
C TRP A 52 21.76 58.76 16.85
N GLN A 53 22.43 59.56 17.68
CA GLN A 53 23.56 59.10 18.49
C GLN A 53 23.03 58.29 19.68
N ASN A 54 23.52 57.06 19.83
CA ASN A 54 23.11 56.14 20.88
C ASN A 54 24.25 55.15 21.21
N ALA A 55 24.05 54.33 22.24
CA ALA A 55 25.08 53.40 22.73
C ALA A 55 25.47 52.31 21.72
N ALA A 56 24.58 51.94 20.80
CA ALA A 56 24.86 50.94 19.77
C ALA A 56 25.53 51.52 18.50
N ASP A 57 25.55 52.84 18.32
CA ASP A 57 25.95 53.46 17.05
C ASP A 57 27.40 53.13 16.67
N GLY A 58 28.33 53.15 17.63
CA GLY A 58 29.73 52.77 17.40
C GLY A 58 29.89 51.30 17.01
N LEU A 59 29.17 50.40 17.69
CA LEU A 59 29.19 48.97 17.39
C LEU A 59 28.62 48.69 16.00
N LEU A 60 27.47 49.25 15.65
CA LEU A 60 26.81 49.04 14.36
C LEU A 60 27.63 49.59 13.18
N GLN A 61 28.33 50.71 13.37
CA GLN A 61 29.27 51.25 12.38
C GLN A 61 30.47 50.31 12.18
N ALA A 62 31.10 49.86 13.26
CA ALA A 62 32.25 48.97 13.22
C ALA A 62 31.90 47.58 12.66
N ALA A 63 30.74 47.05 13.02
CA ALA A 63 30.26 45.74 12.61
C ALA A 63 29.71 45.70 11.16
N GLN A 64 29.50 46.87 10.56
CA GLN A 64 28.84 47.07 9.28
C GLN A 64 27.41 46.49 9.26
N LEU A 65 26.45 47.28 9.74
CA LEU A 65 25.02 46.94 9.65
C LEU A 65 24.66 46.52 8.22
N ASN A 66 23.91 45.44 8.06
CA ASN A 66 23.49 44.89 6.77
C ASN A 66 21.97 44.91 6.57
N ASN A 67 21.21 44.68 7.64
CA ASN A 67 19.75 44.63 7.61
C ASN A 67 19.21 44.90 9.03
N GLY A 68 17.90 45.07 9.14
CA GLY A 68 17.28 45.24 10.45
C GLY A 68 15.79 44.93 10.44
N LEU A 69 15.26 44.67 11.63
CA LEU A 69 13.91 44.20 11.90
C LEU A 69 13.42 44.78 13.23
N LYS A 70 12.15 45.23 13.27
CA LYS A 70 11.47 45.51 14.53
C LYS A 70 10.86 44.21 15.08
N VAL A 71 11.03 43.95 16.37
CA VAL A 71 10.59 42.72 17.02
C VAL A 71 9.99 42.99 18.41
N LEU A 72 8.97 42.21 18.81
CA LEU A 72 8.22 42.38 20.05
C LEU A 72 7.64 43.79 20.24
N ASP A 73 7.41 44.52 19.15
CA ASP A 73 6.94 45.91 19.08
C ASP A 73 7.77 46.97 19.84
N ARG A 74 8.90 46.61 20.44
CA ARG A 74 9.74 47.50 21.26
C ARG A 74 11.25 47.37 21.04
N TYR A 75 11.70 46.33 20.34
CA TYR A 75 13.12 46.09 20.09
C TYR A 75 13.45 46.19 18.60
N TYR A 76 14.70 46.54 18.30
CA TYR A 76 15.23 46.57 16.94
C TYR A 76 16.44 45.64 16.87
N ALA A 77 16.35 44.62 16.04
CA ALA A 77 17.42 43.69 15.76
C ALA A 77 18.10 44.06 14.45
N PHE A 78 19.42 44.15 14.47
CA PHE A 78 20.25 44.47 13.31
C PHE A 78 21.20 43.34 13.02
N GLY A 79 21.09 42.75 11.83
CA GLY A 79 22.11 41.87 11.30
C GLY A 79 23.28 42.68 10.77
N THR A 80 24.49 42.24 11.07
CA THR A 80 25.75 42.89 10.67
C THR A 80 26.60 41.94 9.82
N ILE A 81 27.55 42.49 9.06
CA ILE A 81 28.48 41.68 8.27
C ILE A 81 29.57 41.05 9.14
N LEU A 82 30.05 41.74 10.18
CA LEU A 82 31.26 41.33 10.89
C LEU A 82 31.00 40.74 12.28
N GLN A 83 29.90 41.10 12.94
CA GLN A 83 29.69 40.77 14.36
C GLN A 83 28.29 40.25 14.67
N GLY A 84 27.65 39.51 13.76
CA GLY A 84 26.38 38.83 14.07
C GLY A 84 25.20 39.80 14.21
N VAL A 85 24.37 39.59 15.22
CA VAL A 85 23.12 40.33 15.47
C VAL A 85 23.24 41.20 16.70
N VAL A 86 22.87 42.47 16.57
CA VAL A 86 22.78 43.43 17.69
C VAL A 86 21.31 43.78 17.91
N ILE A 87 20.80 43.58 19.11
CA ILE A 87 19.42 43.93 19.51
C ILE A 87 19.47 45.12 20.44
N ILE A 88 18.68 46.15 20.13
CA ILE A 88 18.57 47.38 20.93
C ILE A 88 17.13 47.65 21.37
N ASP A 89 16.98 48.41 22.46
CA ASP A 89 15.71 49.00 22.89
C ASP A 89 15.42 50.33 22.16
N GLU A 90 14.26 50.94 22.42
CA GLU A 90 13.87 52.23 21.84
C GLU A 90 14.73 53.41 22.33
N SER A 91 15.48 53.24 23.43
CA SER A 91 16.42 54.24 23.93
C SER A 91 17.79 54.14 23.23
N GLY A 92 18.03 53.06 22.48
CA GLY A 92 19.28 52.78 21.81
C GLY A 92 20.33 52.11 22.68
N HIS A 93 19.93 51.53 23.81
CA HIS A 93 20.77 50.64 24.60
C HIS A 93 20.85 49.27 23.95
N ILE A 94 22.03 48.65 23.98
CA ILE A 94 22.19 47.26 23.56
C ILE A 94 21.55 46.37 24.62
N VAL A 95 20.59 45.57 24.19
CA VAL A 95 19.92 44.55 25.01
C VAL A 95 20.63 43.22 24.87
N GLN A 96 21.05 42.88 23.65
CA GLN A 96 21.74 41.62 23.37
C GLN A 96 22.66 41.75 22.15
N HIS A 97 23.80 41.05 22.21
CA HIS A 97 24.70 40.89 21.08
C HIS A 97 25.00 39.40 20.89
N ILE A 98 24.62 38.88 19.73
CA ILE A 98 24.64 37.45 19.41
C ILE A 98 25.57 37.26 18.22
N HIS A 99 26.58 36.43 18.39
CA HIS A 99 27.67 36.22 17.45
C HIS A 99 28.14 34.76 17.52
N LYS A 100 29.10 34.39 16.67
CA LYS A 100 29.60 33.02 16.56
C LYS A 100 30.11 32.44 17.89
N GLY A 101 30.82 33.25 18.67
CA GLY A 101 31.34 32.83 19.97
C GLY A 101 30.28 32.51 21.05
N ASN A 102 29.02 32.94 20.89
CA ASN A 102 27.97 32.77 21.91
C ASN A 102 26.64 32.24 21.35
N GLY A 103 26.60 31.70 20.13
CA GLY A 103 25.43 30.96 19.66
C GLY A 103 25.24 30.86 18.14
N LEU A 104 25.74 31.82 17.34
CA LEU A 104 25.54 31.75 15.88
C LEU A 104 26.49 30.76 15.19
N GLN A 105 26.07 30.20 14.06
CA GLN A 105 26.94 29.41 13.18
C GLN A 105 27.99 30.29 12.48
N ASN A 106 27.68 31.56 12.19
CA ASN A 106 28.54 32.54 11.53
C ASN A 106 28.15 33.98 11.91
N ASN A 107 29.09 34.91 11.84
CA ASN A 107 28.85 36.32 12.13
C ASN A 107 28.22 37.09 10.96
N THR A 108 28.33 36.60 9.74
CA THR A 108 27.87 37.33 8.55
C THR A 108 26.36 37.14 8.38
N VAL A 109 25.58 38.14 8.76
CA VAL A 109 24.11 38.11 8.69
C VAL A 109 23.61 38.76 7.39
N LEU A 110 23.14 37.94 6.46
CA LEU A 110 22.69 38.35 5.13
C LEU A 110 21.18 38.63 5.07
N GLY A 111 20.39 37.99 5.93
CA GLY A 111 18.95 38.24 6.07
C GLY A 111 18.47 38.09 7.50
N ILE A 112 17.40 38.79 7.86
CA ILE A 112 16.78 38.74 9.19
C ILE A 112 15.25 38.81 9.06
N HIS A 113 14.53 37.96 9.79
CA HIS A 113 13.06 37.94 9.77
C HIS A 113 12.49 37.45 11.10
N ALA A 114 11.31 37.96 11.51
CA ALA A 114 10.60 37.44 12.68
C ALA A 114 9.51 36.45 12.24
N ASP A 115 9.35 35.34 12.96
CA ASP A 115 8.19 34.47 12.79
C ASP A 115 6.96 34.96 13.60
N LEU A 116 5.87 34.21 13.55
CA LEU A 116 4.63 34.53 14.28
C LEU A 116 4.80 34.49 15.80
N GLN A 117 5.82 33.78 16.30
CA GLN A 117 6.19 33.74 17.71
C GLN A 117 7.19 34.84 18.07
N GLN A 118 7.56 35.70 17.13
CA GLN A 118 8.58 36.74 17.29
C GLN A 118 9.98 36.18 17.56
N ASN A 119 10.24 34.90 17.23
CA ASN A 119 11.62 34.42 17.12
C ASN A 119 12.29 35.06 15.91
N ILE A 120 13.59 35.33 16.01
CA ILE A 120 14.37 35.91 14.91
C ILE A 120 15.03 34.78 14.12
N TRP A 121 14.73 34.69 12.83
CA TRP A 121 15.44 33.88 11.86
C TRP A 121 16.51 34.71 11.17
N VAL A 122 17.74 34.21 11.15
CA VAL A 122 18.87 34.86 10.49
C VAL A 122 19.42 33.98 9.38
N GLY A 123 19.45 34.53 8.17
CA GLY A 123 20.16 33.95 7.04
C GLY A 123 21.64 34.32 7.15
N LEU A 124 22.48 33.31 7.28
CA LEU A 124 23.92 33.42 7.45
C LEU A 124 24.64 32.98 6.18
N ASP A 125 25.94 33.29 6.08
CA ASP A 125 26.78 32.85 4.97
C ASP A 125 26.83 31.32 4.78
N ASN A 126 26.67 30.56 5.88
CA ASN A 126 26.75 29.10 5.88
C ASN A 126 25.43 28.40 6.30
N GLY A 127 24.31 29.11 6.39
CA GLY A 127 23.05 28.46 6.81
C GLY A 127 22.01 29.42 7.38
N ILE A 128 21.22 28.91 8.32
CA ILE A 128 20.12 29.61 8.97
C ILE A 128 20.17 29.31 10.46
N ASP A 129 20.10 30.34 11.29
CA ASP A 129 19.89 30.20 12.73
C ASP A 129 18.53 30.78 13.14
N ARG A 130 17.98 30.22 14.22
CA ARG A 130 16.80 30.74 14.90
C ARG A 130 17.20 31.18 16.30
N ILE A 131 16.85 32.41 16.64
CA ILE A 131 17.10 33.03 17.94
C ILE A 131 15.75 33.21 18.64
N GLU A 132 15.57 32.50 19.75
CA GLU A 132 14.38 32.60 20.60
C GLU A 132 14.57 33.76 21.60
N ILE A 133 14.06 34.96 21.27
CA ILE A 133 14.22 36.17 22.10
C ILE A 133 13.10 36.37 23.13
N ASN A 134 12.07 35.55 23.08
CA ASN A 134 10.92 35.55 23.99
C ASN A 134 10.90 34.29 24.87
N ALA A 135 12.01 33.54 24.91
CA ALA A 135 12.14 32.39 25.79
C ALA A 135 12.31 32.86 27.24
N PRO A 136 11.69 32.17 28.21
CA PRO A 136 11.86 32.47 29.63
C PRO A 136 13.22 31.98 30.18
N ILE A 137 13.97 31.21 29.39
CA ILE A 137 15.25 30.63 29.78
C ILE A 137 16.34 31.16 28.83
N TYR A 138 17.35 31.79 29.41
CA TYR A 138 18.54 32.30 28.72
C TYR A 138 19.75 31.44 29.04
N TYR A 139 20.68 31.30 28.10
CA TYR A 139 21.85 30.45 28.25
C TYR A 139 23.15 31.25 28.15
N TYR A 140 24.08 30.94 29.04
CA TYR A 140 25.50 31.15 28.80
C TYR A 140 26.13 29.78 28.57
N THR A 141 26.70 29.56 27.38
CA THR A 141 27.42 28.34 27.04
C THR A 141 28.89 28.67 26.85
N ASP A 142 29.76 27.97 27.57
CA ASP A 142 31.19 28.04 27.39
C ASP A 142 31.65 27.11 26.25
N ASN A 143 31.68 27.66 25.04
CA ASN A 143 32.16 26.96 23.86
C ASN A 143 33.67 26.67 23.88
N SER A 144 34.43 27.28 24.79
CA SER A 144 35.88 27.06 24.91
C SER A 144 36.25 25.91 25.85
N GLY A 145 35.34 25.52 26.74
CA GLY A 145 35.58 24.55 27.80
C GLY A 145 36.54 25.04 28.90
N SER A 146 36.74 26.35 29.01
CA SER A 146 37.63 26.98 29.98
C SER A 146 37.11 26.96 31.43
N ILE A 147 35.79 26.94 31.65
CA ILE A 147 35.21 26.93 33.01
C ILE A 147 34.87 25.51 33.50
N GLY A 148 34.63 24.57 32.58
CA GLY A 148 34.17 23.21 32.90
C GLY A 148 32.68 23.15 33.27
N THR A 149 32.31 22.16 34.10
CA THR A 149 30.92 21.90 34.50
C THR A 149 30.56 22.74 35.72
N VAL A 150 29.42 23.44 35.66
CA VAL A 150 28.94 24.32 36.74
C VAL A 150 28.07 23.54 37.71
N TYR A 151 28.55 23.35 38.93
CA TYR A 151 27.83 22.66 40.02
C TYR A 151 26.95 23.61 40.83
N THR A 152 27.33 24.88 40.94
CA THR A 152 26.57 25.89 41.68
C THR A 152 26.92 27.27 41.17
N ALA A 153 25.98 28.21 41.24
CA ALA A 153 26.19 29.57 40.77
C ALA A 153 25.49 30.58 41.68
N GLN A 154 26.15 31.68 42.01
CA GLN A 154 25.54 32.69 42.89
C GLN A 154 25.96 34.11 42.54
N ILE A 155 25.04 35.06 42.70
CA ILE A 155 25.34 36.49 42.56
C ILE A 155 25.59 37.09 43.93
N PHE A 156 26.73 37.75 44.09
CA PHE A 156 27.10 38.41 45.33
C PHE A 156 28.03 39.60 45.08
N GLY A 157 27.77 40.73 45.74
CA GLY A 157 28.63 41.92 45.64
C GLY A 157 28.90 42.41 44.21
N GLY A 158 27.89 42.35 43.33
CA GLY A 158 28.00 42.79 41.93
C GLY A 158 28.69 41.82 40.97
N ASN A 159 29.04 40.61 41.43
CA ASN A 159 29.62 39.56 40.59
C ASN A 159 28.74 38.32 40.58
N ILE A 160 28.72 37.60 39.46
CA ILE A 160 28.30 36.20 39.40
C ILE A 160 29.51 35.31 39.65
N TYR A 161 29.34 34.34 40.54
CA TYR A 161 30.32 33.30 40.86
C TYR A 161 29.83 31.96 40.34
N LEU A 162 30.69 31.20 39.68
CA LEU A 162 30.42 29.85 39.21
C LEU A 162 31.34 28.88 39.96
N GLY A 163 30.75 28.06 40.81
CA GLY A 163 31.41 26.91 41.39
C GLY A 163 31.41 25.75 40.40
N THR A 164 32.59 25.35 39.97
CA THR A 164 32.75 24.33 38.91
C THR A 164 33.55 23.12 39.40
N ASN A 165 33.74 22.14 38.51
CA ASN A 165 34.67 21.05 38.74
C ASN A 165 36.16 21.44 38.66
N GLN A 166 36.49 22.64 38.17
CA GLN A 166 37.86 23.15 38.00
C GLN A 166 38.23 24.27 38.98
N GLY A 167 37.23 24.94 39.55
CA GLY A 167 37.40 25.91 40.62
C GLY A 167 36.27 26.92 40.70
N LEU A 168 36.52 28.02 41.42
CA LEU A 168 35.57 29.13 41.56
C LEU A 168 35.89 30.22 40.55
N PHE A 169 35.02 30.43 39.58
CA PHE A 169 35.12 31.51 38.61
C PHE A 169 34.23 32.68 39.00
N TYR A 170 34.59 33.88 38.58
CA TYR A 170 33.72 35.05 38.73
C TYR A 170 33.73 35.94 37.48
N SER A 171 32.64 36.67 37.27
CA SER A 171 32.50 37.73 36.29
C SER A 171 31.61 38.83 36.87
N PRO A 172 31.79 40.11 36.48
CA PRO A 172 30.81 41.15 36.82
C PRO A 172 29.41 40.75 36.37
N TRP A 173 28.43 40.93 37.25
CA TRP A 173 27.02 40.76 36.92
C TRP A 173 26.48 42.04 36.27
N PRO A 174 25.83 41.97 35.10
CA PRO A 174 25.27 43.15 34.44
C PRO A 174 24.09 43.70 35.25
N THR A 175 24.25 44.90 35.83
CA THR A 175 23.15 45.63 36.50
C THR A 175 22.46 46.62 35.57
N ASP A 176 23.21 47.22 34.63
CA ASP A 176 22.71 48.22 33.68
C ASP A 176 23.22 47.92 32.26
N GLY A 177 22.29 47.56 31.37
CA GLY A 177 22.57 47.29 29.96
C GLY A 177 23.32 45.99 29.67
N TYR A 178 23.54 45.71 28.40
CA TYR A 178 24.27 44.51 27.96
C TYR A 178 25.76 44.59 28.31
N ARG A 179 26.26 43.58 29.03
CA ARG A 179 27.69 43.35 29.25
C ARG A 179 28.01 41.87 29.04
N PRO A 180 28.95 41.52 28.14
CA PRO A 180 29.34 40.13 27.97
C PRO A 180 30.05 39.61 29.23
N PHE A 181 29.79 38.36 29.58
CA PHE A 181 30.49 37.69 30.67
C PHE A 181 31.94 37.39 30.27
N SER A 182 32.85 37.57 31.22
CA SER A 182 34.27 37.25 31.07
C SER A 182 34.75 36.60 32.35
N PHE A 183 34.55 35.29 32.44
CA PHE A 183 34.87 34.52 33.63
C PHE A 183 36.38 34.43 33.88
N THR A 184 36.76 34.72 35.12
CA THR A 184 38.13 34.62 35.62
C THR A 184 38.18 33.66 36.79
N LEU A 185 39.14 32.74 36.81
CA LEU A 185 39.35 31.84 37.94
C LEU A 185 39.86 32.64 39.16
N ILE A 186 39.29 32.40 40.34
CA ILE A 186 39.81 32.93 41.60
C ILE A 186 41.05 32.13 41.98
N GLU A 187 42.19 32.80 42.15
CA GLU A 187 43.44 32.13 42.51
C GLU A 187 43.31 31.38 43.84
N GLY A 188 43.82 30.15 43.90
CA GLY A 188 43.72 29.28 45.07
C GLY A 188 42.38 28.52 45.20
N SER A 189 41.49 28.65 44.21
CA SER A 189 40.21 27.93 44.16
C SER A 189 40.23 26.66 43.30
N GLN A 190 41.40 26.22 42.81
CA GLN A 190 41.50 25.06 41.94
C GLN A 190 40.98 23.80 42.65
N GLY A 191 39.98 23.15 42.04
CA GLY A 191 39.32 21.98 42.62
C GLY A 191 37.81 22.02 42.41
N GLN A 192 37.10 21.07 43.04
CA GLN A 192 35.65 21.02 42.93
C GLN A 192 35.00 21.95 43.96
N VAL A 193 34.18 22.89 43.47
CA VAL A 193 33.30 23.72 44.28
C VAL A 193 31.90 23.11 44.30
N TRP A 194 31.45 22.66 45.45
CA TRP A 194 30.17 21.95 45.60
C TRP A 194 29.01 22.86 46.01
N ASP A 195 29.31 23.89 46.79
CA ASP A 195 28.28 24.73 47.39
C ASP A 195 28.71 26.20 47.41
N LEU A 196 27.74 27.08 47.14
CA LEU A 196 27.88 28.53 47.24
C LEU A 196 26.64 29.03 47.97
N THR A 197 26.81 29.34 49.25
CA THR A 197 25.71 29.75 50.11
C THR A 197 25.94 31.18 50.60
N ILE A 198 24.92 32.04 50.44
CA ILE A 198 24.90 33.35 51.08
C ILE A 198 24.21 33.22 52.43
N VAL A 199 24.91 33.55 53.50
CA VAL A 199 24.32 33.65 54.84
C VAL A 199 24.77 34.95 55.49
N ASP A 200 23.82 35.72 56.01
CA ASP A 200 24.09 36.98 56.73
C ASP A 200 24.97 37.98 55.96
N GLY A 201 24.82 38.02 54.64
CA GLY A 201 25.60 38.92 53.78
C GLY A 201 27.04 38.48 53.53
N GLU A 202 27.40 37.25 53.87
CA GLU A 202 28.68 36.62 53.49
C GLU A 202 28.45 35.52 52.45
N LEU A 203 29.32 35.44 51.44
CA LEU A 203 29.35 34.31 50.50
C LEU A 203 30.34 33.26 50.99
N LEU A 204 29.83 32.06 51.28
CA LEU A 204 30.60 30.92 51.73
C LEU A 204 30.69 29.88 50.60
N CYS A 205 31.90 29.39 50.36
CA CYS A 205 32.25 28.44 49.32
C CYS A 205 32.62 27.09 49.95
N GLY A 206 31.77 26.08 49.73
CA GLY A 206 32.04 24.69 50.04
C GLY A 206 32.87 24.06 48.93
N HIS A 207 34.11 23.67 49.26
CA HIS A 207 35.11 23.19 48.31
C HIS A 207 35.61 21.80 48.72
N ASN A 208 36.21 21.06 47.79
CA ASN A 208 36.83 19.75 48.08
C ASN A 208 37.95 19.85 49.14
N ASP A 209 38.68 20.97 49.21
CA ASP A 209 39.80 21.19 50.13
C ASP A 209 39.44 21.91 51.43
N GLY A 210 38.18 22.30 51.63
CA GLY A 210 37.78 23.09 52.79
C GLY A 210 36.54 23.93 52.57
N THR A 211 36.28 24.82 53.52
CA THR A 211 35.24 25.84 53.40
C THR A 211 35.90 27.21 53.46
N PHE A 212 35.51 28.09 52.54
CA PHE A 212 36.14 29.39 52.34
C PHE A 212 35.10 30.50 52.39
N ARG A 213 35.52 31.68 52.86
CA ARG A 213 34.81 32.93 52.63
C ARG A 213 35.28 33.52 51.31
N VAL A 214 34.33 33.93 50.47
CA VAL A 214 34.61 34.60 49.20
C VAL A 214 34.50 36.11 49.40
N SER A 215 35.49 36.87 48.95
CA SER A 215 35.49 38.33 49.02
C SER A 215 36.04 38.93 47.74
N GLY A 216 35.15 39.22 46.79
CA GLY A 216 35.54 39.65 45.44
C GLY A 216 36.33 38.54 44.75
N ASN A 217 37.59 38.80 44.44
CA ASN A 217 38.48 37.85 43.76
C ASN A 217 39.40 37.08 44.72
N ARG A 218 39.04 36.95 46.00
CA ARG A 218 39.87 36.28 47.02
C ARG A 218 39.09 35.22 47.77
N LEU A 219 39.80 34.17 48.17
CA LEU A 219 39.34 33.14 49.10
C LEU A 219 40.09 33.25 50.43
N GLU A 220 39.33 33.30 51.53
CA GLU A 220 39.84 33.16 52.89
C GLU A 220 39.41 31.79 53.43
N ARG A 221 40.36 30.94 53.79
CA ARG A 221 40.06 29.60 54.33
C ARG A 221 39.47 29.72 55.72
N LEU A 222 38.23 29.26 55.90
CA LEU A 222 37.56 29.19 57.21
C LEU A 222 37.77 27.83 57.88
N SER A 223 37.66 26.74 57.12
CA SER A 223 37.80 25.38 57.61
C SER A 223 38.74 24.57 56.72
N PRO A 224 39.65 23.76 57.31
CA PRO A 224 40.48 22.82 56.57
C PRO A 224 39.80 21.45 56.35
N VAL A 225 38.57 21.25 56.84
CA VAL A 225 37.87 19.96 56.70
C VAL A 225 37.40 19.79 55.26
N THR A 226 37.85 18.72 54.62
CA THR A 226 37.64 18.49 53.18
C THR A 226 36.18 18.20 52.80
N GLY A 227 35.79 18.73 51.65
CA GLY A 227 34.55 18.38 50.97
C GLY A 227 33.30 19.05 51.50
N GLY A 228 33.26 20.38 51.60
CA GLY A 228 32.07 21.10 52.03
C GLY A 228 30.90 20.98 51.04
N TRP A 229 29.99 20.03 51.24
CA TRP A 229 28.91 19.71 50.29
C TRP A 229 27.63 20.51 50.50
N VAL A 230 27.26 20.76 51.75
CA VAL A 230 26.01 21.43 52.10
C VAL A 230 26.17 22.19 53.39
N LEU A 231 25.71 23.44 53.39
CA LEU A 231 25.65 24.29 54.58
C LEU A 231 24.19 24.60 54.92
N ARG A 232 23.81 24.41 56.18
CA ARG A 232 22.48 24.75 56.69
C ARG A 232 22.57 25.49 58.02
N GLN A 233 21.68 26.46 58.18
CA GLN A 233 21.47 27.10 59.47
C GLN A 233 20.68 26.15 60.37
N LEU A 234 21.08 26.06 61.63
CA LEU A 234 20.47 25.12 62.56
C LEU A 234 19.13 25.65 63.08
N ALA A 235 18.11 24.78 63.13
CA ALA A 235 16.82 25.13 63.69
C ALA A 235 16.96 25.61 65.15
N GLY A 236 16.37 26.76 65.49
CA GLY A 236 16.47 27.36 66.83
C GLY A 236 17.80 28.05 67.15
N ARG A 237 18.86 27.92 66.33
CA ARG A 237 20.17 28.57 66.56
C ARG A 237 20.60 29.41 65.36
N PRO A 238 20.09 30.65 65.22
CA PRO A 238 20.33 31.46 64.03
C PRO A 238 21.81 31.85 63.84
N ASN A 239 22.62 31.82 64.89
CA ASN A 239 24.05 32.13 64.83
C ASN A 239 24.95 30.89 64.65
N THR A 240 24.37 29.74 64.25
CA THR A 240 25.09 28.48 64.08
C THR A 240 24.77 27.86 62.72
N LEU A 241 25.81 27.49 61.98
CA LEU A 241 25.71 26.67 60.77
C LEU A 241 26.26 25.28 61.03
N LEU A 242 25.58 24.30 60.47
CA LEU A 242 26.05 22.94 60.36
C LEU A 242 26.41 22.65 58.90
N GLN A 243 27.53 22.00 58.68
CA GLN A 243 27.99 21.62 57.34
C GLN A 243 28.16 20.11 57.22
N GLY A 244 27.60 19.54 56.16
CA GLY A 244 27.90 18.19 55.70
C GLY A 244 29.19 18.17 54.89
N THR A 245 30.09 17.23 55.20
CA THR A 245 31.41 17.11 54.57
C THR A 245 31.70 15.70 54.07
N TYR A 246 32.83 15.50 53.36
CA TYR A 246 33.32 14.15 53.02
C TYR A 246 33.57 13.28 54.26
N THR A 247 33.72 13.90 55.42
CA THR A 247 34.18 13.24 56.63
C THR A 247 33.26 13.50 57.83
N GLY A 248 31.97 13.73 57.60
CA GLY A 248 30.97 13.94 58.65
C GLY A 248 30.54 15.40 58.77
N LEU A 249 30.24 15.82 60.00
CA LEU A 249 29.63 17.12 60.28
C LEU A 249 30.63 18.11 60.88
N THR A 250 30.50 19.39 60.52
CA THR A 250 31.27 20.48 61.11
C THR A 250 30.38 21.65 61.49
N VAL A 251 30.81 22.42 62.49
CA VAL A 251 30.04 23.52 63.08
C VAL A 251 30.75 24.84 62.85
N PHE A 252 29.99 25.85 62.44
CA PHE A 252 30.42 27.23 62.33
C PHE A 252 29.53 28.11 63.21
N ASN A 253 30.12 29.13 63.83
CA ASN A 253 29.38 30.12 64.61
C ASN A 253 29.63 31.52 64.06
N LYS A 254 28.61 32.36 64.18
CA LYS A 254 28.70 33.78 63.86
C LYS A 254 29.43 34.51 64.97
N THR A 255 30.45 35.28 64.61
CA THR A 255 31.20 36.14 65.53
C THR A 255 31.12 37.59 65.06
N ALA A 256 31.67 38.53 65.83
CA ALA A 256 31.80 39.92 65.39
C ALA A 256 32.66 40.09 64.11
N LYS A 257 33.48 39.08 63.77
CA LYS A 257 34.31 39.04 62.55
C LYS A 257 33.65 38.24 61.41
N GLY A 258 32.37 37.89 61.55
CA GLY A 258 31.65 37.03 60.62
C GLY A 258 31.66 35.56 61.01
N TRP A 259 31.31 34.69 60.07
CA TRP A 259 31.29 33.23 60.27
C TRP A 259 32.69 32.65 60.52
N GLN A 260 32.82 31.78 61.53
CA GLN A 260 34.07 31.10 61.86
C GLN A 260 33.85 29.61 62.12
N PHE A 261 34.80 28.79 61.64
CA PHE A 261 34.86 27.38 61.97
C PHE A 261 35.13 27.19 63.46
N VAL A 262 34.37 26.31 64.10
CA VAL A 262 34.51 26.03 65.53
C VAL A 262 35.18 24.67 65.71
N HIS A 263 34.52 23.60 65.28
CA HIS A 263 35.03 22.24 65.40
C HIS A 263 34.33 21.30 64.43
N ARG A 264 34.92 20.12 64.27
CA ARG A 264 34.25 18.95 63.68
C ARG A 264 33.48 18.22 64.77
N VAL A 265 32.32 17.68 64.44
CA VAL A 265 31.53 16.86 65.36
C VAL A 265 32.25 15.54 65.59
N ASP A 266 32.53 15.20 66.84
CA ASP A 266 33.17 13.95 67.24
C ASP A 266 32.18 12.81 67.34
N GLY A 267 32.60 11.59 66.97
CA GLY A 267 31.73 10.42 66.92
C GLY A 267 30.92 10.26 65.63
N TYR A 268 31.04 11.19 64.66
CA TYR A 268 30.47 11.07 63.33
C TYR A 268 31.51 11.28 62.24
N ARG A 269 31.66 10.29 61.34
CA ARG A 269 32.70 10.30 60.29
C ARG A 269 32.16 9.91 58.90
N ASP A 270 30.86 9.66 58.79
CA ASP A 270 30.24 9.26 57.52
C ASP A 270 30.17 10.44 56.53
N PRO A 271 30.47 10.25 55.23
CA PRO A 271 30.29 11.28 54.22
C PRO A 271 28.83 11.75 54.17
N THR A 272 28.60 13.06 54.27
CA THR A 272 27.26 13.65 54.42
C THR A 272 27.01 14.70 53.36
N GLN A 273 26.20 14.35 52.36
CA GLN A 273 25.90 15.20 51.21
C GLN A 273 24.69 16.10 51.44
N PHE A 274 23.74 15.62 52.23
CA PHE A 274 22.49 16.33 52.54
C PHE A 274 22.26 16.32 54.03
N ILE A 275 21.83 17.46 54.56
CA ILE A 275 21.41 17.62 55.94
C ILE A 275 20.10 18.40 55.99
N GLU A 276 19.22 18.02 56.91
CA GLU A 276 18.00 18.75 57.24
C GLU A 276 17.87 18.85 58.77
N PRO A 277 18.24 20.00 59.36
CA PRO A 277 18.11 20.23 60.80
C PRO A 277 16.64 20.24 61.23
N ILE A 278 16.31 19.46 62.27
CA ILE A 278 14.93 19.32 62.78
C ILE A 278 14.75 20.13 64.07
N SER A 279 15.80 20.17 64.89
CA SER A 279 15.81 20.88 66.17
C SER A 279 17.20 21.46 66.44
N GLU A 280 17.40 22.04 67.62
CA GLU A 280 18.70 22.59 68.03
C GLU A 280 19.81 21.54 68.13
N THR A 281 19.48 20.25 68.15
CA THR A 281 20.47 19.16 68.34
C THR A 281 20.26 17.97 67.42
N GLU A 282 19.16 17.91 66.67
CA GLU A 282 18.82 16.78 65.81
C GLU A 282 18.85 17.18 64.35
N VAL A 283 19.47 16.31 63.55
CA VAL A 283 19.64 16.53 62.12
C VAL A 283 19.46 15.23 61.36
N TRP A 284 18.62 15.27 60.32
CA TRP A 284 18.63 14.23 59.30
C TRP A 284 19.89 14.37 58.45
N ALA A 285 20.63 13.30 58.28
CA ALA A 285 21.85 13.25 57.49
C ALA A 285 21.76 12.12 56.46
N SER A 286 22.12 12.40 55.21
CA SER A 286 22.08 11.41 54.12
C SER A 286 23.16 11.63 53.06
N GLY A 287 23.30 10.64 52.18
CA GLY A 287 24.34 10.53 51.16
C GLY A 287 24.68 9.07 50.90
N TYR A 288 25.93 8.79 50.49
CA TYR A 288 26.40 7.44 50.10
C TYR A 288 26.22 6.34 51.14
N LYS A 289 26.07 6.70 52.42
CA LYS A 289 25.95 5.73 53.51
C LYS A 289 24.49 5.50 53.94
N GLY A 290 23.51 6.05 53.23
CA GLY A 290 22.07 5.96 53.57
C GLY A 290 21.59 7.02 54.56
N LEU A 291 20.35 6.89 55.01
CA LEU A 291 19.65 7.87 55.86
C LEU A 291 19.94 7.62 57.35
N ARG A 292 20.23 8.70 58.09
CA ARG A 292 20.45 8.69 59.53
C ARG A 292 19.77 9.87 60.20
N LEU A 293 19.29 9.67 61.42
CA LEU A 293 19.01 10.75 62.37
C LEU A 293 20.16 10.84 63.35
N VAL A 294 20.83 12.00 63.39
CA VAL A 294 21.98 12.25 64.25
C VAL A 294 21.55 13.17 65.38
N LEU A 295 21.62 12.69 66.62
CA LEU A 295 21.41 13.46 67.83
C LEU A 295 22.75 13.91 68.40
N LEU A 296 22.94 15.21 68.48
CA LEU A 296 24.13 15.86 69.02
C LEU A 296 23.95 16.24 70.49
N ASP A 297 25.05 16.48 71.19
CA ASP A 297 24.98 17.15 72.48
C ASP A 297 24.59 18.63 72.34
N SER A 298 24.23 19.28 73.45
CA SER A 298 23.80 20.68 73.42
C SER A 298 24.90 21.63 72.94
N ALA A 299 26.18 21.24 73.04
CA ALA A 299 27.34 21.98 72.54
C ALA A 299 27.66 21.69 71.06
N LEU A 300 26.93 20.77 70.42
CA LEU A 300 27.15 20.29 69.05
C LEU A 300 28.56 19.73 68.81
N ARG A 301 29.22 19.24 69.86
CA ARG A 301 30.60 18.78 69.83
C ARG A 301 30.70 17.28 69.64
N THR A 302 29.80 16.52 70.25
CA THR A 302 29.79 15.06 70.18
C THR A 302 28.44 14.53 69.75
N VAL A 303 28.46 13.39 69.06
CA VAL A 303 27.25 12.61 68.81
C VAL A 303 26.84 11.89 70.09
N LYS A 304 25.59 12.07 70.50
CA LYS A 304 24.95 11.25 71.54
C LYS A 304 24.40 9.96 70.98
N GLN A 305 23.77 10.03 69.81
CA GLN A 305 23.10 8.89 69.19
C GLN A 305 23.04 9.04 67.67
N VAL A 306 23.14 7.91 66.97
CA VAL A 306 22.87 7.81 65.54
C VAL A 306 21.84 6.71 65.34
N HIS A 307 20.69 7.08 64.77
CA HIS A 307 19.71 6.12 64.30
C HIS A 307 19.90 5.92 62.80
N VAL A 308 20.10 4.67 62.39
CA VAL A 308 20.18 4.27 60.98
C VAL A 308 18.81 3.78 60.57
N TYR A 309 18.30 4.26 59.43
CA TYR A 309 17.00 3.87 58.92
C TYR A 309 17.14 3.08 57.62
N ASP A 310 16.46 1.93 57.59
CA ASP A 310 16.49 1.00 56.46
C ASP A 310 15.11 0.33 56.24
N SER A 311 15.11 -0.79 55.51
CA SER A 311 13.90 -1.56 55.22
C SER A 311 13.11 -2.03 56.45
N ALA A 312 13.77 -2.27 57.59
CA ALA A 312 13.09 -2.64 58.83
C ALA A 312 12.17 -1.51 59.34
N ASN A 313 12.52 -0.26 59.06
CA ASN A 313 11.76 0.93 59.43
C ASN A 313 10.69 1.32 58.39
N GLY A 314 10.52 0.56 57.31
CA GLY A 314 9.52 0.84 56.27
C GLY A 314 10.03 1.60 55.05
N LEU A 315 11.33 1.85 54.95
CA LEU A 315 11.95 2.36 53.72
C LEU A 315 12.07 1.23 52.66
N PRO A 316 12.12 1.57 51.37
CA PRO A 316 12.41 0.60 50.32
C PRO A 316 13.90 0.24 50.31
N HIS A 317 14.26 -0.89 49.70
CA HIS A 317 15.65 -1.16 49.33
C HIS A 317 16.07 -0.16 48.23
N SER A 318 16.74 0.91 48.63
CA SER A 318 17.08 2.03 47.77
C SER A 318 18.58 2.34 47.87
N THR A 319 19.21 2.53 46.71
CA THR A 319 20.60 2.99 46.64
C THR A 319 20.71 4.52 46.76
N PHE A 320 19.58 5.18 46.54
CA PHE A 320 19.39 6.61 46.64
C PHE A 320 18.43 6.93 47.78
N LEU A 321 18.92 7.55 48.86
CA LEU A 321 18.09 7.95 50.01
C LEU A 321 18.51 9.35 50.45
N ASN A 322 17.69 10.34 50.16
CA ASN A 322 17.97 11.74 50.48
C ASN A 322 16.83 12.39 51.26
N VAL A 323 17.17 13.38 52.08
CA VAL A 323 16.21 14.21 52.83
C VAL A 323 16.15 15.62 52.24
N PHE A 324 14.94 16.16 52.14
CA PHE A 324 14.69 17.53 51.69
C PHE A 324 13.58 18.18 52.52
N GLU A 325 13.60 19.50 52.64
CA GLU A 325 12.48 20.28 53.15
C GLU A 325 11.39 20.42 52.07
N LEU A 326 10.14 20.16 52.45
CA LEU A 326 8.95 20.38 51.63
C LEU A 326 7.79 20.86 52.50
N GLY A 327 7.46 22.14 52.43
CA GLY A 327 6.31 22.72 53.13
C GLY A 327 6.48 22.80 54.64
N GLY A 328 7.71 22.98 55.11
CA GLY A 328 8.10 23.02 56.52
C GLY A 328 8.27 21.63 57.17
N SER A 329 8.30 20.57 56.38
CA SER A 329 8.48 19.19 56.88
C SER A 329 9.51 18.42 56.05
N PRO A 330 10.27 17.51 56.67
CA PRO A 330 11.20 16.67 55.94
C PRO A 330 10.44 15.66 55.08
N VAL A 331 10.86 15.53 53.82
CA VAL A 331 10.43 14.49 52.89
C VAL A 331 11.63 13.67 52.45
N PHE A 332 11.43 12.36 52.27
CA PHE A 332 12.51 11.42 52.01
C PHE A 332 12.38 10.87 50.59
N ALA A 333 13.33 11.23 49.73
CA ALA A 333 13.38 10.81 48.35
C ALA A 333 14.08 9.45 48.23
N THR A 334 13.49 8.54 47.44
CA THR A 334 13.99 7.17 47.23
C THR A 334 13.88 6.75 45.76
N ASP A 335 14.49 5.63 45.40
CA ASP A 335 14.36 5.02 44.06
C ASP A 335 12.92 4.52 43.76
N SER A 336 11.99 4.52 44.72
CA SER A 336 10.59 4.11 44.55
C SER A 336 9.55 5.19 44.91
N GLY A 337 10.00 6.44 45.09
CA GLY A 337 9.15 7.59 45.36
C GLY A 337 9.52 8.33 46.64
N PHE A 338 8.71 9.32 46.98
CA PHE A 338 8.80 10.04 48.25
C PHE A 338 8.12 9.28 49.39
N TYR A 339 8.72 9.40 50.58
CA TYR A 339 8.25 8.85 51.84
C TYR A 339 8.15 9.96 52.87
N ARG A 340 7.29 9.74 53.87
CA ARG A 340 7.18 10.53 55.10
C ARG A 340 7.58 9.67 56.29
N HIS A 341 8.13 10.30 57.31
CA HIS A 341 8.42 9.66 58.59
C HIS A 341 7.33 10.03 59.60
N ASP A 342 6.96 9.08 60.45
CA ASP A 342 6.02 9.27 61.55
C ASP A 342 6.79 9.16 62.86
N ASP A 343 6.87 10.29 63.59
CA ASP A 343 7.67 10.41 64.81
C ASP A 343 7.16 9.53 65.97
N ILE A 344 5.88 9.14 65.97
CA ILE A 344 5.27 8.36 67.05
C ILE A 344 5.59 6.88 66.86
N THR A 345 5.43 6.39 65.64
CA THR A 345 5.67 4.98 65.31
C THR A 345 7.13 4.69 64.92
N ASP A 346 7.93 5.74 64.69
CA ASP A 346 9.30 5.70 64.18
C ASP A 346 9.43 4.86 62.89
N ARG A 347 8.47 5.07 61.98
CA ARG A 347 8.37 4.33 60.71
C ARG A 347 8.15 5.25 59.52
N PHE A 348 8.61 4.78 58.37
CA PHE A 348 8.42 5.44 57.09
C PHE A 348 7.21 4.86 56.36
N TYR A 349 6.45 5.76 55.75
CA TYR A 349 5.31 5.43 54.91
C TYR A 349 5.46 6.10 53.57
N ARG A 350 5.10 5.37 52.51
CA ARG A 350 5.10 5.92 51.15
C ARG A 350 4.12 7.09 51.08
N TYR A 351 4.55 8.20 50.49
CA TYR A 351 3.72 9.39 50.36
C TYR A 351 2.85 9.29 49.11
N ASP A 352 1.89 8.34 49.09
CA ASP A 352 1.12 7.98 47.89
C ASP A 352 0.43 9.19 47.23
N GLN A 353 -0.22 10.05 48.01
CA GLN A 353 -0.89 11.26 47.47
C GLN A 353 0.07 12.21 46.73
N LEU A 354 1.31 12.36 47.21
CA LEU A 354 2.31 13.20 46.56
C LEU A 354 2.86 12.49 45.30
N ASN A 355 3.18 11.20 45.44
CA ASN A 355 3.75 10.39 44.35
C ASN A 355 2.81 10.29 43.15
N GLU A 356 1.51 10.07 43.38
CA GLU A 356 0.50 10.00 42.31
C GLU A 356 0.39 11.33 41.55
N GLN A 357 0.36 12.46 42.27
CA GLN A 357 0.24 13.77 41.65
C GLN A 357 1.51 14.24 40.92
N LEU A 358 2.70 13.84 41.40
CA LEU A 358 3.98 14.15 40.74
C LEU A 358 4.22 13.33 39.47
N GLY A 359 3.54 12.19 39.31
CA GLY A 359 3.72 11.29 38.16
C GLY A 359 5.19 10.90 37.97
N SER A 360 5.76 11.23 36.81
CA SER A 360 7.18 10.89 36.51
C SER A 360 8.21 11.60 37.40
N PHE A 361 7.83 12.65 38.13
CA PHE A 361 8.68 13.36 39.09
C PHE A 361 8.60 12.80 40.51
N ALA A 362 7.82 11.74 40.76
CA ALA A 362 7.81 11.05 42.04
C ALA A 362 9.19 10.48 42.42
N LEU A 363 10.04 10.18 41.42
CA LEU A 363 11.40 9.65 41.58
C LEU A 363 12.47 10.76 41.60
N SER A 364 12.11 11.99 41.96
CA SER A 364 13.05 13.11 41.95
C SER A 364 14.19 12.91 42.94
N ASN A 365 15.43 13.13 42.50
CA ASN A 365 16.62 13.05 43.32
C ASN A 365 16.97 14.37 44.02
N LYS A 366 16.27 15.46 43.69
CA LYS A 366 16.45 16.74 44.37
C LYS A 366 15.14 17.51 44.45
N VAL A 367 14.93 18.14 45.59
CA VAL A 367 13.87 19.12 45.82
C VAL A 367 14.52 20.41 46.29
N ILE A 368 14.21 21.52 45.63
CA ILE A 368 14.76 22.83 45.97
C ILE A 368 13.61 23.83 46.14
N PRO A 369 13.50 24.53 47.27
CA PRO A 369 12.48 25.57 47.45
C PRO A 369 12.58 26.68 46.40
N ALA A 370 11.44 27.08 45.83
CA ALA A 370 11.37 28.15 44.84
C ALA A 370 10.54 29.37 45.32
N GLY A 371 10.00 29.33 46.55
CA GLY A 371 9.18 30.39 47.16
C GLY A 371 7.69 30.30 46.80
N ALA A 372 6.82 30.92 47.61
CA ALA A 372 5.35 30.99 47.40
C ALA A 372 4.69 29.62 47.08
N HIS A 373 5.00 28.59 47.88
CA HIS A 373 4.53 27.21 47.69
C HIS A 373 4.97 26.54 46.36
N ARG A 374 6.05 27.05 45.75
CA ARG A 374 6.70 26.45 44.58
C ARG A 374 7.98 25.73 44.98
N TYR A 375 8.27 24.62 44.31
CA TYR A 375 9.48 23.84 44.50
C TYR A 375 9.98 23.32 43.16
N TRP A 376 11.30 23.32 42.97
CA TRP A 376 11.94 22.61 41.89
C TRP A 376 12.04 21.13 42.23
N PHE A 377 11.48 20.28 41.38
CA PHE A 377 11.64 18.83 41.45
C PHE A 377 12.54 18.40 40.30
N ILE A 378 13.68 17.80 40.64
CA ILE A 378 14.68 17.35 39.69
C ILE A 378 14.80 15.84 39.76
N ASN A 379 14.58 15.17 38.62
CA ASN A 379 14.72 13.73 38.43
C ASN A 379 15.78 13.46 37.35
N ARG A 380 17.02 13.22 37.78
CA ARG A 380 18.19 12.85 36.97
C ARG A 380 18.33 13.76 35.75
N ALA A 381 18.68 15.03 36.01
CA ALA A 381 18.77 16.11 35.04
C ALA A 381 17.48 16.46 34.27
N ARG A 382 16.32 15.92 34.63
CA ARG A 382 15.01 16.46 34.21
C ARG A 382 14.47 17.34 35.32
N ILE A 383 14.05 18.56 34.99
CA ILE A 383 13.59 19.54 35.98
C ILE A 383 12.11 19.88 35.75
N SER A 384 11.39 20.14 36.84
CA SER A 384 10.04 20.68 36.82
C SER A 384 9.84 21.71 37.92
N LEU A 385 9.02 22.71 37.64
CA LEU A 385 8.52 23.63 38.66
C LEU A 385 7.16 23.11 39.15
N VAL A 386 7.09 22.80 40.43
CA VAL A 386 5.88 22.24 41.06
C VAL A 386 5.28 23.28 41.98
N TYR A 387 4.01 23.60 41.74
CA TYR A 387 3.22 24.48 42.58
C TYR A 387 2.26 23.67 43.46
N PHE A 388 2.29 23.93 44.76
CA PHE A 388 1.36 23.38 45.74
C PHE A 388 0.26 24.41 46.01
N GLY A 389 -0.90 24.18 45.40
CA GLY A 389 -2.07 25.05 45.51
C GLY A 389 -2.97 24.74 46.72
N PRO A 390 -4.04 25.52 46.89
CA PRO A 390 -5.04 25.29 47.93
C PRO A 390 -5.64 23.89 47.88
N LYS A 391 -6.00 23.33 49.04
CA LYS A 391 -6.63 22.00 49.19
C LYS A 391 -5.78 20.82 48.69
N GLY A 392 -4.45 20.98 48.67
CA GLY A 392 -3.52 19.88 48.33
C GLY A 392 -3.42 19.58 46.83
N MET A 393 -3.84 20.51 45.97
CA MET A 393 -3.66 20.42 44.52
C MET A 393 -2.19 20.63 44.16
N VAL A 394 -1.62 19.71 43.39
CA VAL A 394 -0.26 19.83 42.87
C VAL A 394 -0.30 20.07 41.38
N HIS A 395 0.33 21.15 40.93
CA HIS A 395 0.51 21.46 39.51
C HIS A 395 1.98 21.30 39.14
N VAL A 396 2.26 20.42 38.19
CA VAL A 396 3.63 20.11 37.73
C VAL A 396 3.83 20.72 36.34
N ASP A 397 4.68 21.73 36.24
CA ASP A 397 5.15 22.22 34.96
C ASP A 397 6.56 21.69 34.66
N SER A 398 6.62 20.69 33.80
CA SER A 398 7.87 20.10 33.30
C SER A 398 8.17 20.44 31.84
N THR A 399 7.19 21.03 31.17
CA THR A 399 7.20 21.17 29.71
C THR A 399 8.04 22.35 29.27
N GLN A 400 7.94 23.46 30.03
CA GLN A 400 8.74 24.65 29.86
C GLN A 400 10.23 24.38 30.05
N PHE A 401 10.60 23.41 30.90
CA PHE A 401 11.99 23.10 31.22
C PHE A 401 12.55 21.91 30.43
N ALA A 402 11.79 21.35 29.48
CA ALA A 402 12.24 20.19 28.72
C ALA A 402 13.53 20.47 27.90
N VAL A 403 13.80 21.73 27.57
CA VAL A 403 15.04 22.21 26.92
C VAL A 403 16.30 22.06 27.79
N LEU A 404 16.14 21.85 29.09
CA LEU A 404 17.23 21.60 30.05
C LEU A 404 17.48 20.11 30.30
N ASN A 405 16.63 19.22 29.78
CA ASN A 405 16.71 17.79 30.05
C ASN A 405 18.08 17.23 29.63
N GLY A 406 18.80 16.65 30.60
CA GLY A 406 20.10 16.04 30.36
C GLY A 406 21.25 17.03 30.16
N ARG A 407 21.04 18.32 30.41
CA ARG A 407 22.11 19.35 30.39
C ARG A 407 22.63 19.71 31.78
N MET A 408 21.97 19.27 32.84
CA MET A 408 22.40 19.48 34.22
C MET A 408 23.24 18.29 34.69
N MET A 409 24.22 18.57 35.55
CA MET A 409 25.06 17.52 36.13
C MET A 409 24.24 16.63 37.08
N ASN A 410 24.06 15.37 36.70
CA ASN A 410 23.32 14.38 37.51
C ASN A 410 23.85 14.33 38.95
N TYR A 411 22.93 14.29 39.92
CA TYR A 411 23.15 14.27 41.38
C TYR A 411 23.70 15.57 42.00
N TYR A 412 24.22 16.50 41.19
CA TYR A 412 24.73 17.79 41.62
C TYR A 412 23.93 18.95 41.02
N GLU A 413 22.70 18.69 40.55
CA GLU A 413 21.87 19.69 39.91
C GLU A 413 21.60 20.85 40.88
N ASN A 414 21.84 22.09 40.48
CA ASN A 414 21.65 23.24 41.36
C ASN A 414 20.74 24.28 40.68
N VAL A 415 19.85 24.85 41.49
CA VAL A 415 19.00 25.97 41.11
C VAL A 415 19.04 26.96 42.26
N ASN A 416 19.59 28.15 42.00
CA ASN A 416 19.69 29.21 43.00
C ASN A 416 18.78 30.37 42.59
N ARG A 417 17.92 30.82 43.51
CA ARG A 417 17.08 31.99 43.31
C ARG A 417 17.91 33.24 43.58
N ILE A 418 18.02 34.13 42.60
CA ILE A 418 18.82 35.36 42.68
C ILE A 418 17.96 36.62 42.87
N GLU A 419 16.73 36.61 42.37
CA GLU A 419 15.72 37.67 42.58
C GLU A 419 14.34 37.03 42.78
N GLU A 420 13.29 37.83 42.99
CA GLU A 420 11.95 37.31 43.29
C GLU A 420 11.50 36.26 42.27
N ASP A 421 11.75 36.49 40.99
CA ASP A 421 11.38 35.55 39.93
C ASP A 421 12.54 35.26 38.96
N VAL A 422 13.80 35.31 39.43
CA VAL A 422 14.95 34.95 38.59
C VAL A 422 15.79 33.87 39.26
N TYR A 423 16.11 32.82 38.51
CA TYR A 423 16.82 31.63 38.97
C TYR A 423 18.03 31.34 38.08
N LEU A 424 19.16 31.00 38.70
CA LEU A 424 20.35 30.47 38.03
C LEU A 424 20.37 28.94 38.13
N MET A 425 20.68 28.28 37.03
CA MET A 425 20.73 26.82 36.93
C MET A 425 22.08 26.38 36.38
N GLY A 426 22.79 25.53 37.10
CA GLY A 426 24.08 24.98 36.67
C GLY A 426 23.92 23.94 35.55
N LEU A 427 24.76 24.02 34.52
CA LEU A 427 24.79 23.12 33.37
C LEU A 427 26.19 22.51 33.17
N ASP A 428 26.26 21.44 32.39
CA ASP A 428 27.52 20.77 32.04
C ASP A 428 28.46 21.65 31.22
N ASP A 429 27.91 22.61 30.48
CA ASP A 429 28.58 23.49 29.53
C ASP A 429 28.40 24.99 29.85
N GLY A 430 27.96 25.33 31.07
CA GLY A 430 27.73 26.72 31.48
C GLY A 430 26.57 26.86 32.47
N PHE A 431 25.70 27.84 32.27
CA PHE A 431 24.53 28.03 33.12
C PHE A 431 23.33 28.57 32.35
N ALA A 432 22.14 28.34 32.90
CA ALA A 432 20.91 28.96 32.44
C ALA A 432 20.38 29.98 33.45
N ILE A 433 19.78 31.06 32.94
CA ILE A 433 19.02 32.04 33.72
C ILE A 433 17.55 31.82 33.36
N TYR A 434 16.75 31.43 34.33
CA TYR A 434 15.31 31.34 34.19
C TYR A 434 14.65 32.56 34.82
N GLN A 435 13.92 33.33 34.02
CA GLN A 435 13.07 34.41 34.49
C GLN A 435 11.62 33.92 34.55
N ALA A 436 11.15 33.63 35.77
CA ALA A 436 9.74 33.52 36.05
C ALA A 436 9.10 34.91 35.90
N GLY A 437 7.91 34.97 35.30
CA GLY A 437 7.24 36.24 35.07
C GLY A 437 6.20 36.10 33.98
N ASP A 438 5.09 36.80 34.15
CA ASP A 438 4.01 36.89 33.17
C ASP A 438 4.60 37.37 31.85
N SER A 439 4.70 36.45 30.89
CA SER A 439 4.95 36.79 29.50
C SER A 439 3.77 37.65 29.03
N ALA A 440 3.86 38.96 29.25
CA ALA A 440 2.89 39.96 28.80
C ALA A 440 2.78 40.02 27.27
N VAL A 441 3.61 39.24 26.56
CA VAL A 441 3.46 38.96 25.14
C VAL A 441 2.38 37.91 24.99
N ALA A 442 1.23 38.29 24.40
CA ALA A 442 0.16 37.38 24.09
C ALA A 442 0.73 36.10 23.45
N THR A 443 0.53 34.95 24.11
CA THR A 443 1.01 33.68 23.58
C THR A 443 0.39 33.47 22.19
N PRO A 444 1.19 33.34 21.14
CA PRO A 444 0.69 33.17 19.79
C PRO A 444 -0.15 31.89 19.76
N ARG A 445 -1.35 31.96 19.17
CA ARG A 445 -2.21 30.79 19.02
C ARG A 445 -1.50 29.75 18.17
N LEU A 446 -1.36 28.53 18.68
CA LEU A 446 -0.77 27.41 17.94
C LEU A 446 -1.50 27.24 16.58
N PRO A 447 -0.82 27.43 15.44
CA PRO A 447 -1.45 27.29 14.14
C PRO A 447 -1.97 25.87 13.92
N ARG A 448 -3.06 25.72 13.16
CA ARG A 448 -3.54 24.40 12.77
C ARG A 448 -2.53 23.69 11.86
N PRO A 449 -2.40 22.36 11.94
CA PRO A 449 -1.53 21.60 11.05
C PRO A 449 -1.93 21.82 9.59
N LEU A 450 -0.94 22.05 8.73
CA LEU A 450 -1.12 22.11 7.29
C LEU A 450 -0.83 20.72 6.70
N ILE A 451 -1.73 20.19 5.87
CA ILE A 451 -1.43 19.00 5.08
C ILE A 451 -0.36 19.38 4.06
N ARG A 452 0.78 18.70 4.11
CA ARG A 452 1.94 19.01 3.24
C ARG A 452 1.92 18.14 2.00
N THR A 453 1.86 16.83 2.16
CA THR A 453 1.82 15.89 1.03
C THR A 453 0.88 14.72 1.33
N VAL A 454 0.26 14.19 0.27
CA VAL A 454 -0.42 12.90 0.30
C VAL A 454 0.14 12.07 -0.83
N ARG A 455 0.83 10.98 -0.49
CA ARG A 455 1.49 10.13 -1.49
C ARG A 455 1.08 8.68 -1.33
N ASN A 456 1.10 7.95 -2.43
CA ASN A 456 0.98 6.52 -2.37
C ASN A 456 2.33 5.93 -1.91
N ILE A 457 2.32 4.99 -0.95
CA ILE A 457 3.56 4.40 -0.43
C ILE A 457 4.08 3.22 -1.27
N THR A 458 3.23 2.66 -2.13
CA THR A 458 3.58 1.56 -3.04
C THR A 458 4.21 2.03 -4.36
N ASP A 459 4.25 3.34 -4.62
CA ASP A 459 4.84 3.95 -5.80
C ASP A 459 5.84 5.03 -5.36
N SER A 460 7.13 4.80 -5.62
CA SER A 460 8.22 5.66 -5.15
C SER A 460 8.33 7.00 -5.89
N LEU A 461 7.57 7.20 -6.98
CA LEU A 461 7.74 8.34 -7.90
C LEU A 461 6.54 9.30 -7.98
N SER A 462 5.40 9.03 -7.34
CA SER A 462 4.18 9.86 -7.48
C SER A 462 3.77 10.62 -6.21
N GLY A 463 4.59 11.60 -5.82
CA GLY A 463 4.15 12.64 -4.88
C GLY A 463 3.16 13.59 -5.58
N ARG A 464 1.85 13.40 -5.39
CA ARG A 464 0.84 14.38 -5.85
C ARG A 464 0.56 15.41 -4.77
N TRP A 465 0.64 16.68 -5.14
CA TRP A 465 0.13 17.77 -4.32
C TRP A 465 -1.38 17.83 -4.53
N TYR A 466 -2.14 17.60 -3.48
CA TYR A 466 -3.58 17.78 -3.52
C TYR A 466 -3.90 19.17 -2.98
N SER A 467 -4.42 20.03 -3.85
CA SER A 467 -4.92 21.34 -3.44
C SER A 467 -6.12 21.17 -2.51
N LYS A 468 -6.29 22.13 -1.60
CA LYS A 468 -7.40 22.20 -0.64
C LYS A 468 -8.78 22.31 -1.32
N ASP A 469 -8.81 22.76 -2.57
CA ASP A 469 -10.05 23.16 -3.25
C ASP A 469 -10.73 22.02 -4.02
N THR A 470 -10.11 20.84 -4.12
CA THR A 470 -10.69 19.67 -4.78
C THR A 470 -10.65 18.47 -3.86
N VAL A 471 -11.79 17.80 -3.64
CA VAL A 471 -11.83 16.49 -2.98
C VAL A 471 -11.23 15.47 -3.96
N PRO A 472 -10.03 14.92 -3.68
CA PRO A 472 -9.38 14.06 -4.65
C PRO A 472 -10.02 12.67 -4.65
N GLY A 473 -10.41 12.21 -5.83
CA GLY A 473 -10.72 10.81 -6.10
C GLY A 473 -9.43 10.02 -6.32
N ILE A 474 -9.06 9.19 -5.35
CA ILE A 474 -7.86 8.37 -5.38
C ILE A 474 -8.23 7.01 -6.00
N PRO A 475 -7.59 6.57 -7.10
CA PRO A 475 -7.84 5.25 -7.67
C PRO A 475 -7.62 4.13 -6.66
N PHE A 476 -8.44 3.08 -6.71
CA PHE A 476 -8.34 1.94 -5.78
C PHE A 476 -6.93 1.33 -5.70
N ARG A 477 -6.20 1.27 -6.83
CA ARG A 477 -4.81 0.78 -6.89
C ARG A 477 -3.82 1.62 -6.08
N HIS A 478 -4.18 2.84 -5.70
CA HIS A 478 -3.35 3.78 -4.94
C HIS A 478 -3.83 3.91 -3.47
N ASN A 479 -4.56 2.94 -2.93
CA ASN A 479 -5.19 3.00 -1.60
C ASN A 479 -4.25 2.84 -0.39
N ASN A 480 -2.93 2.74 -0.62
CA ASN A 480 -1.91 2.80 0.42
C ASN A 480 -1.38 4.24 0.52
N LEU A 481 -1.83 5.00 1.50
CA LEU A 481 -1.58 6.45 1.58
C LEU A 481 -0.69 6.81 2.75
N ARG A 482 0.23 7.73 2.50
CA ARG A 482 0.95 8.48 3.54
C ARG A 482 0.56 9.94 3.47
N ILE A 483 0.01 10.45 4.56
CA ILE A 483 -0.37 11.85 4.72
C ILE A 483 0.67 12.48 5.64
N THR A 484 1.38 13.51 5.15
CA THR A 484 2.30 14.31 5.96
C THR A 484 1.64 15.64 6.29
N TYR A 485 1.90 16.13 7.50
CA TYR A 485 1.31 17.35 8.02
C TYR A 485 2.34 18.10 8.87
N ALA A 486 2.23 19.41 8.98
CA ALA A 486 3.13 20.20 9.82
C ALA A 486 2.41 21.47 10.28
N SER A 487 2.62 21.86 11.54
CA SER A 487 2.23 23.20 12.01
C SER A 487 3.46 24.12 12.04
N PRO A 488 3.36 25.37 11.54
CA PRO A 488 4.44 26.36 11.61
C PRO A 488 4.59 26.90 13.05
N TRP A 489 5.10 26.03 13.93
CA TRP A 489 5.47 26.32 15.30
C TRP A 489 6.93 25.93 15.49
N TYR A 490 7.76 26.91 15.79
CA TYR A 490 9.20 26.76 15.84
C TYR A 490 9.65 26.88 17.29
N SER A 491 9.64 25.76 18.00
CA SER A 491 10.20 25.61 19.35
C SER A 491 11.35 24.61 19.36
N SER A 492 12.17 24.66 20.40
CA SER A 492 13.24 23.68 20.64
C SER A 492 12.71 22.29 21.03
N VAL A 493 11.48 22.22 21.56
CA VAL A 493 10.76 20.97 21.85
C VAL A 493 9.78 20.68 20.71
N PRO A 494 9.72 19.44 20.16
CA PRO A 494 8.84 19.11 19.05
C PRO A 494 7.36 19.16 19.43
N LEU A 495 6.52 19.46 18.44
CA LEU A 495 5.07 19.34 18.57
C LEU A 495 4.64 17.87 18.61
N ARG A 496 3.57 17.58 19.36
CA ARG A 496 2.85 16.31 19.27
C ARG A 496 1.60 16.47 18.43
N TYR A 497 1.24 15.43 17.71
CA TYR A 497 0.09 15.37 16.82
C TYR A 497 -0.84 14.24 17.22
N GLN A 498 -2.13 14.48 16.97
CA GLN A 498 -3.17 13.48 17.10
C GLN A 498 -4.00 13.49 15.84
N PHE A 499 -4.33 12.31 15.32
CA PHE A 499 -5.14 12.18 14.12
C PHE A 499 -6.35 11.28 14.32
N TYR A 500 -7.32 11.45 13.44
CA TYR A 500 -8.54 10.66 13.39
C TYR A 500 -8.98 10.53 11.92
N LEU A 501 -9.25 9.30 11.46
CA LEU A 501 -9.70 9.05 10.10
C LEU A 501 -11.16 8.58 10.12
N LYS A 502 -12.09 9.51 9.88
CA LYS A 502 -13.51 9.18 9.75
C LYS A 502 -13.70 8.25 8.54
N GLY A 503 -14.36 7.12 8.76
CA GLY A 503 -14.51 6.03 7.78
C GLY A 503 -13.54 4.86 7.99
N TYR A 504 -12.56 4.99 8.90
CA TYR A 504 -11.58 3.94 9.24
C TYR A 504 -11.48 3.69 10.75
N SER A 505 -11.33 4.74 11.57
CA SER A 505 -11.26 4.65 13.03
C SER A 505 -12.49 5.28 13.73
N ARG A 506 -12.72 4.93 15.01
CA ARG A 506 -13.79 5.50 15.86
C ARG A 506 -13.28 6.52 16.88
N THR A 507 -12.01 6.43 17.28
CA THR A 507 -11.36 7.30 18.25
C THR A 507 -10.15 8.01 17.64
N TRP A 508 -9.70 9.08 18.29
CA TRP A 508 -8.42 9.71 18.00
C TRP A 508 -7.27 8.75 18.33
N SER A 509 -6.13 8.92 17.66
CA SER A 509 -4.88 8.22 17.99
C SER A 509 -4.35 8.67 19.36
N GLU A 510 -3.31 8.00 19.87
CA GLU A 510 -2.46 8.60 20.90
C GLU A 510 -1.70 9.82 20.35
N TRP A 511 -1.16 10.64 21.24
CA TRP A 511 -0.28 11.76 20.89
C TRP A 511 1.10 11.24 20.47
N ASP A 512 1.57 11.68 19.31
CA ASP A 512 2.85 11.25 18.73
C ASP A 512 3.59 12.44 18.09
N GLU A 513 4.91 12.45 18.13
CA GLU A 513 5.74 13.49 17.48
C GLU A 513 5.80 13.31 15.96
N ALA A 514 5.42 12.13 15.45
CA ALA A 514 5.38 11.84 14.03
C ALA A 514 4.42 12.77 13.26
N ALA A 515 5.01 13.65 12.44
CA ALA A 515 4.33 14.57 11.54
C ALA A 515 3.81 13.89 10.25
N GLN A 516 3.54 12.58 10.32
CA GLN A 516 3.04 11.77 9.21
C GLN A 516 2.22 10.59 9.71
N LYS A 517 1.24 10.16 8.92
CA LYS A 517 0.52 8.91 9.16
C LYS A 517 0.35 8.10 7.88
N GLU A 518 0.49 6.80 8.01
CA GLU A 518 0.33 5.80 6.95
C GLU A 518 -0.95 5.00 7.17
N PHE A 519 -1.68 4.78 6.07
CA PHE A 519 -2.86 3.94 5.97
C PHE A 519 -2.65 2.95 4.82
N THR A 520 -2.82 1.67 5.11
CA THR A 520 -2.67 0.60 4.12
C THR A 520 -4.02 0.01 3.76
N ASN A 521 -4.19 -0.32 2.48
CA ASN A 521 -5.35 -1.03 1.93
C ASN A 521 -6.69 -0.37 2.30
N LEU A 522 -6.79 0.95 2.15
CA LEU A 522 -8.06 1.65 2.37
C LEU A 522 -9.14 1.12 1.41
N GLY A 523 -10.29 0.76 1.96
CA GLY A 523 -11.45 0.33 1.17
C GLY A 523 -12.01 1.46 0.31
N GLN A 524 -12.93 1.12 -0.59
CA GLN A 524 -13.70 2.13 -1.31
C GLN A 524 -14.57 2.92 -0.33
N GLY A 525 -14.61 4.25 -0.48
CA GLY A 525 -15.48 5.11 0.31
C GLY A 525 -14.94 6.51 0.50
N ASP A 526 -15.74 7.32 1.20
CA ASP A 526 -15.40 8.69 1.57
C ASP A 526 -14.70 8.72 2.92
N TYR A 527 -13.57 9.40 2.96
CA TYR A 527 -12.74 9.54 4.15
C TYR A 527 -12.56 11.01 4.52
N THR A 528 -12.48 11.28 5.83
CA THR A 528 -12.04 12.59 6.34
C THR A 528 -10.92 12.39 7.34
N PHE A 529 -9.71 12.74 6.92
CA PHE A 529 -8.56 12.79 7.79
C PHE A 529 -8.58 14.08 8.61
N ARG A 530 -8.59 13.94 9.93
CA ARG A 530 -8.55 15.04 10.90
C ARG A 530 -7.24 15.01 11.64
N VAL A 531 -6.60 16.15 11.81
CA VAL A 531 -5.35 16.26 12.58
C VAL A 531 -5.32 17.53 13.41
N ARG A 532 -4.77 17.44 14.62
CA ARG A 532 -4.49 18.56 15.52
C ARG A 532 -3.09 18.42 16.12
N ALA A 533 -2.51 19.54 16.53
CA ALA A 533 -1.23 19.59 17.22
C ALA A 533 -1.40 20.03 18.68
N MET A 534 -0.43 19.66 19.51
CA MET A 534 -0.25 20.09 20.89
C MET A 534 1.18 20.61 21.04
N ALA A 535 1.30 21.84 21.53
CA ALA A 535 2.57 22.43 21.91
C ALA A 535 3.05 21.86 23.26
N PRO A 536 4.34 22.03 23.60
CA PRO A 536 4.91 21.49 24.83
C PRO A 536 4.13 21.93 26.07
N ASP A 537 3.71 23.19 26.15
CA ASP A 537 2.89 23.79 27.20
C ASP A 537 1.46 23.23 27.32
N GLY A 538 1.08 22.26 26.46
CA GLY A 538 -0.26 21.68 26.40
C GLY A 538 -1.24 22.47 25.52
N THR A 539 -0.82 23.59 24.92
CA THR A 539 -1.69 24.40 24.05
C THR A 539 -2.09 23.58 22.81
N LEU A 540 -3.40 23.45 22.57
CA LEU A 540 -3.97 22.71 21.45
C LEU A 540 -4.24 23.60 20.24
N SER A 541 -3.96 23.09 19.04
CA SER A 541 -4.33 23.74 17.78
C SER A 541 -5.81 23.51 17.46
N SER A 542 -6.36 24.32 16.55
CA SER A 542 -7.58 23.93 15.85
C SER A 542 -7.35 22.74 14.91
N ILE A 543 -8.42 22.02 14.57
CA ILE A 543 -8.38 20.80 13.76
C ILE A 543 -8.31 21.17 12.27
N THR A 544 -7.49 20.43 11.52
CA THR A 544 -7.49 20.45 10.06
C THR A 544 -8.19 19.21 9.51
N ASP A 545 -9.21 19.44 8.68
CA ASP A 545 -9.96 18.41 7.96
C ASP A 545 -9.44 18.31 6.51
N PHE A 546 -9.09 17.10 6.08
CA PHE A 546 -8.76 16.76 4.69
C PHE A 546 -9.68 15.64 4.21
N ARG A 547 -10.50 15.93 3.21
CA ARG A 547 -11.49 15.01 2.64
C ARG A 547 -10.95 14.38 1.37
N PHE A 548 -11.10 13.08 1.20
CA PHE A 548 -10.73 12.34 0.00
C PHE A 548 -11.62 11.11 -0.18
N THR A 549 -11.71 10.59 -1.40
CA THR A 549 -12.52 9.41 -1.72
C THR A 549 -11.65 8.36 -2.37
N ILE A 550 -11.70 7.11 -1.89
CA ILE A 550 -11.12 5.97 -2.60
C ILE A 550 -12.16 5.48 -3.62
N LEU A 551 -11.82 5.58 -4.90
CA LEU A 551 -12.69 5.16 -6.00
C LEU A 551 -12.86 3.63 -6.01
N PRO A 552 -13.99 3.11 -6.51
CA PRO A 552 -14.19 1.68 -6.70
C PRO A 552 -13.07 1.06 -7.56
N PRO A 553 -12.72 -0.22 -7.34
CA PRO A 553 -11.89 -0.96 -8.27
C PRO A 553 -12.57 -1.10 -9.64
N TRP A 554 -11.79 -1.18 -10.72
CA TRP A 554 -12.30 -1.22 -12.09
C TRP A 554 -13.28 -2.38 -12.35
N TYR A 555 -13.11 -3.52 -11.67
CA TYR A 555 -13.97 -4.70 -11.81
C TYR A 555 -15.35 -4.56 -11.14
N LEU A 556 -15.57 -3.48 -10.38
CA LEU A 556 -16.88 -3.06 -9.84
C LEU A 556 -17.46 -1.86 -10.59
N SER A 557 -16.81 -1.40 -11.67
CA SER A 557 -17.33 -0.30 -12.50
C SER A 557 -18.57 -0.73 -13.29
N TRP A 558 -19.40 0.24 -13.69
CA TRP A 558 -20.56 -0.02 -14.54
C TRP A 558 -20.18 -0.69 -15.88
N ALA A 559 -19.03 -0.33 -16.45
CA ALA A 559 -18.52 -0.93 -17.67
C ALA A 559 -18.16 -2.42 -17.47
N ALA A 560 -17.62 -2.78 -16.30
CA ALA A 560 -17.37 -4.18 -15.96
C ALA A 560 -18.69 -4.97 -15.83
N TRP A 561 -19.74 -4.40 -15.23
CA TRP A 561 -21.07 -5.02 -15.21
C TRP A 561 -21.65 -5.24 -16.61
N VAL A 562 -21.51 -4.28 -17.51
CA VAL A 562 -21.92 -4.42 -18.92
C VAL A 562 -21.11 -5.53 -19.60
N LEU A 563 -19.79 -5.60 -19.37
CA LEU A 563 -18.94 -6.66 -19.90
C LEU A 563 -19.32 -8.04 -19.34
N TYR A 564 -19.60 -8.16 -18.05
CA TYR A 564 -20.05 -9.42 -17.45
C TYR A 564 -21.38 -9.87 -18.04
N ALA A 565 -22.32 -8.95 -18.25
CA ALA A 565 -23.57 -9.25 -18.93
C ALA A 565 -23.31 -9.69 -20.38
N ALA A 566 -22.44 -9.00 -21.12
CA ALA A 566 -22.09 -9.35 -22.50
C ALA A 566 -21.42 -10.73 -22.60
N VAL A 567 -20.48 -11.05 -21.72
CA VAL A 567 -19.84 -12.37 -21.64
C VAL A 567 -20.86 -13.45 -21.28
N PHE A 568 -21.75 -13.18 -20.33
CA PHE A 568 -22.83 -14.09 -19.97
C PHE A 568 -23.76 -14.38 -21.16
N PHE A 569 -24.19 -13.35 -21.88
CA PHE A 569 -25.00 -13.50 -23.09
C PHE A 569 -24.24 -14.22 -24.22
N PHE A 570 -22.95 -13.92 -24.40
CA PHE A 570 -22.11 -14.63 -25.35
C PHE A 570 -22.02 -16.12 -25.00
N LEU A 571 -21.81 -16.47 -23.73
CA LEU A 571 -21.80 -17.86 -23.27
C LEU A 571 -23.16 -18.54 -23.46
N LEU A 572 -24.28 -17.82 -23.26
CA LEU A 572 -25.62 -18.34 -23.56
C LEU A 572 -25.81 -18.58 -25.07
N ILE A 573 -25.36 -17.67 -25.93
CA ILE A 573 -25.46 -17.81 -27.40
C ILE A 573 -24.54 -18.92 -27.89
N ALA A 574 -23.29 -18.96 -27.42
CA ALA A 574 -22.33 -20.01 -27.75
C ALA A 574 -22.80 -21.39 -27.25
N GLY A 575 -23.32 -21.46 -26.02
CA GLY A 575 -23.94 -22.65 -25.46
C GLY A 575 -25.17 -23.09 -26.24
N ARG A 576 -26.04 -22.16 -26.64
CA ARG A 576 -27.18 -22.42 -27.52
C ARG A 576 -26.72 -22.91 -28.89
N GLY A 577 -25.70 -22.31 -29.48
CA GLY A 577 -25.11 -22.70 -30.76
C GLY A 577 -24.51 -24.10 -30.69
N TRP A 578 -23.74 -24.41 -29.64
CA TRP A 578 -23.21 -25.75 -29.38
C TRP A 578 -24.33 -26.78 -29.18
N TYR A 579 -25.36 -26.42 -28.42
CA TYR A 579 -26.53 -27.28 -28.19
C TYR A 579 -27.31 -27.53 -29.49
N GLN A 580 -27.53 -26.50 -30.30
CA GLN A 580 -28.16 -26.63 -31.61
C GLN A 580 -27.32 -27.44 -32.58
N HIS A 581 -25.99 -27.28 -32.59
CA HIS A 581 -25.08 -28.07 -33.41
C HIS A 581 -25.08 -29.54 -32.98
N LYS A 582 -25.12 -29.81 -31.67
CA LYS A 582 -25.29 -31.16 -31.11
C LYS A 582 -26.62 -31.78 -31.54
N ILE A 583 -27.72 -31.02 -31.49
CA ILE A 583 -29.04 -31.47 -31.97
C ILE A 583 -29.02 -31.73 -33.47
N GLN A 584 -28.41 -30.86 -34.28
CA GLN A 584 -28.32 -31.05 -35.73
C GLN A 584 -27.52 -32.30 -36.08
N LYS A 585 -26.41 -32.55 -35.37
CA LYS A 585 -25.65 -33.80 -35.51
C LYS A 585 -26.51 -35.03 -35.15
N HIS A 586 -27.30 -34.93 -34.10
CA HIS A 586 -28.23 -36.00 -33.70
C HIS A 586 -29.36 -36.20 -34.71
N ARG A 587 -29.93 -35.12 -35.26
CA ARG A 587 -30.95 -35.16 -36.32
C ARG A 587 -30.40 -35.77 -37.60
N ARG A 588 -29.17 -35.43 -38.00
CA ARG A 588 -28.49 -36.05 -39.15
C ARG A 588 -28.30 -37.54 -38.94
N LEU A 589 -27.86 -37.95 -37.75
CA LEU A 589 -27.70 -39.37 -37.42
C LEU A 589 -29.04 -40.14 -37.50
N VAL A 590 -30.12 -39.53 -37.00
CA VAL A 590 -31.48 -40.09 -37.08
C VAL A 590 -31.98 -40.16 -38.53
N GLN A 591 -31.70 -39.12 -39.32
CA GLN A 591 -32.10 -39.04 -40.73
C GLN A 591 -31.30 -40.02 -41.59
N GLU A 592 -30.01 -40.23 -41.32
CA GLU A 592 -29.20 -41.28 -41.94
C GLU A 592 -29.76 -42.67 -41.62
N ASN A 593 -30.08 -42.95 -40.35
CA ASN A 593 -30.69 -44.22 -39.94
C ASN A 593 -32.07 -44.44 -40.60
N MET A 594 -32.91 -43.41 -40.67
CA MET A 594 -34.19 -43.48 -41.37
C MET A 594 -34.03 -43.68 -42.89
N SER A 595 -33.06 -43.01 -43.52
CA SER A 595 -32.81 -43.14 -44.96
C SER A 595 -32.28 -44.52 -45.33
N ARG A 596 -31.48 -45.16 -44.46
CA ARG A 596 -31.07 -46.57 -44.61
C ARG A 596 -32.28 -47.50 -44.54
N GLN A 597 -33.18 -47.30 -43.57
CA GLN A 597 -34.41 -48.09 -43.49
C GLN A 597 -35.31 -47.89 -44.72
N GLN A 598 -35.41 -46.67 -45.22
CA GLN A 598 -36.19 -46.35 -46.41
C GLN A 598 -35.57 -46.94 -47.70
N GLN A 599 -34.23 -46.98 -47.81
CA GLN A 599 -33.53 -47.65 -48.91
C GLN A 599 -33.68 -49.17 -48.87
N GLU A 600 -33.67 -49.80 -47.69
CA GLU A 600 -33.95 -51.24 -47.56
C GLU A 600 -35.40 -51.59 -47.94
N LEU A 601 -36.37 -50.75 -47.56
CA LEU A 601 -37.77 -50.90 -47.97
C LEU A 601 -37.95 -50.73 -49.48
N LEU A 602 -37.37 -49.69 -50.08
CA LEU A 602 -37.42 -49.47 -51.53
C LEU A 602 -36.71 -50.58 -52.31
N ARG A 603 -35.63 -51.16 -51.78
CA ARG A 603 -34.96 -52.30 -52.39
C ARG A 603 -35.86 -53.54 -52.41
N LYS A 604 -36.57 -53.82 -51.31
CA LYS A 604 -37.57 -54.91 -51.26
C LYS A 604 -38.73 -54.67 -52.22
N GLU A 605 -39.21 -53.43 -52.36
CA GLU A 605 -40.26 -53.09 -53.33
C GLU A 605 -39.77 -53.20 -54.78
N ALA A 606 -38.54 -52.79 -55.07
CA ALA A 606 -37.93 -52.91 -56.40
C ALA A 606 -37.71 -54.37 -56.80
N GLU A 607 -37.21 -55.21 -55.90
CA GLU A 607 -37.04 -56.66 -56.12
C GLU A 607 -38.41 -57.34 -56.37
N ALA A 608 -39.46 -56.94 -55.64
CA ALA A 608 -40.82 -57.44 -55.86
C ALA A 608 -41.42 -56.97 -57.20
N ASN A 609 -41.16 -55.73 -57.62
CA ASN A 609 -41.62 -55.19 -58.90
C ASN A 609 -40.88 -55.83 -60.08
N GLU A 610 -39.58 -56.11 -59.95
CA GLU A 610 -38.78 -56.78 -60.99
C GLU A 610 -39.29 -58.21 -61.25
N GLN A 611 -39.64 -58.96 -60.19
CA GLN A 611 -40.30 -60.27 -60.32
C GLN A 611 -41.67 -60.18 -61.01
N ARG A 612 -42.46 -59.12 -60.74
CA ARG A 612 -43.74 -58.87 -61.41
C ARG A 612 -43.56 -58.53 -62.89
N LEU A 613 -42.53 -57.75 -63.22
CA LEU A 613 -42.22 -57.31 -64.59
C LEU A 613 -41.71 -58.48 -65.44
N ILE A 614 -40.86 -59.36 -64.88
CA ILE A 614 -40.36 -60.57 -65.54
C ILE A 614 -41.51 -61.54 -65.84
N LYS A 615 -42.46 -61.70 -64.92
CA LYS A 615 -43.62 -62.57 -65.10
C LYS A 615 -44.55 -62.09 -66.24
N LEU A 616 -44.83 -60.79 -66.30
CA LEU A 616 -45.65 -60.20 -67.38
C LEU A 616 -44.97 -60.26 -68.76
N LYS A 617 -43.63 -60.14 -68.80
CA LYS A 617 -42.86 -60.26 -70.05
C LYS A 617 -42.87 -61.69 -70.60
N ASN A 618 -42.79 -62.69 -69.74
CA ASN A 618 -42.87 -64.10 -70.15
C ASN A 618 -44.27 -64.48 -70.65
N GLU A 619 -45.34 -63.98 -70.00
CA GLU A 619 -46.72 -64.22 -70.45
C GLU A 619 -47.03 -63.57 -71.83
N GLN A 620 -46.42 -62.42 -72.16
CA GLN A 620 -46.52 -61.81 -73.49
C GLN A 620 -45.73 -62.58 -74.57
N LEU A 621 -44.53 -63.06 -74.25
CA LEU A 621 -43.68 -63.83 -75.17
C LEU A 621 -44.29 -65.21 -75.53
N GLU A 622 -44.96 -65.87 -74.58
CA GLU A 622 -45.65 -67.15 -74.83
C GLU A 622 -46.89 -67.01 -75.74
N GLN A 623 -47.61 -65.89 -75.65
CA GLN A 623 -48.78 -65.62 -76.50
C GLN A 623 -48.41 -65.36 -77.97
N GLU A 624 -47.26 -64.71 -78.21
CA GLU A 624 -46.78 -64.38 -79.55
C GLU A 624 -46.17 -65.61 -80.27
N LEU A 625 -45.52 -66.51 -79.53
CA LEU A 625 -45.00 -67.79 -80.04
C LEU A 625 -46.09 -68.82 -80.38
N ALA A 626 -47.20 -68.83 -79.66
CA ALA A 626 -48.33 -69.74 -79.90
C ALA A 626 -49.15 -69.38 -81.16
N GLY A 627 -49.15 -68.11 -81.57
CA GLY A 627 -49.85 -67.65 -82.78
C GLY A 627 -49.19 -68.11 -84.08
N LYS A 628 -47.87 -67.93 -84.19
CA LYS A 628 -47.11 -68.26 -85.41
C LYS A 628 -47.05 -69.76 -85.73
N ASN A 629 -46.94 -70.62 -84.72
CA ASN A 629 -46.95 -72.09 -84.93
C ASN A 629 -48.30 -72.64 -85.42
N ARG A 630 -49.40 -71.91 -85.21
CA ARG A 630 -50.76 -72.35 -85.59
C ARG A 630 -51.06 -72.10 -87.07
N GLU A 631 -50.45 -71.07 -87.68
CA GLU A 631 -50.59 -70.78 -89.11
C GLU A 631 -49.85 -71.80 -89.99
N LEU A 632 -48.68 -72.27 -89.54
CA LEU A 632 -47.87 -73.29 -90.22
C LEU A 632 -48.54 -74.67 -90.32
N ALA A 633 -49.22 -75.11 -89.25
CA ALA A 633 -49.91 -76.40 -89.24
C ALA A 633 -51.13 -76.43 -90.18
N ASN A 634 -51.82 -75.30 -90.36
CA ASN A 634 -53.01 -75.21 -91.22
C ASN A 634 -52.68 -75.27 -92.72
N SER A 635 -51.54 -74.71 -93.16
CA SER A 635 -51.11 -74.77 -94.57
C SER A 635 -50.74 -76.18 -95.01
N ALA A 636 -49.97 -76.91 -94.19
CA ALA A 636 -49.55 -78.28 -94.48
C ALA A 636 -50.72 -79.29 -94.54
N MET A 637 -51.72 -79.12 -93.68
CA MET A 637 -52.92 -79.97 -93.64
C MET A 637 -53.82 -79.81 -94.88
N ASN A 638 -53.94 -78.60 -95.42
CA ASN A 638 -54.75 -78.34 -96.63
C ASN A 638 -54.19 -79.03 -97.88
N ILE A 639 -52.87 -79.17 -97.99
CA ILE A 639 -52.21 -79.89 -99.10
C ILE A 639 -52.45 -81.40 -98.99
N VAL A 640 -52.36 -81.96 -97.78
CA VAL A 640 -52.63 -83.40 -97.54
C VAL A 640 -54.09 -83.75 -97.85
N TYR A 641 -55.05 -82.93 -97.40
CA TYR A 641 -56.47 -83.15 -97.65
C TYR A 641 -56.83 -83.06 -99.14
N LYS A 642 -56.28 -82.08 -99.87
CA LYS A 642 -56.46 -81.93 -101.33
C LYS A 642 -56.05 -83.19 -102.09
N ASN A 643 -54.89 -83.77 -101.77
CA ASN A 643 -54.38 -84.97 -102.47
C ASN A 643 -55.18 -86.24 -102.14
N GLU A 644 -55.71 -86.37 -100.93
CA GLU A 644 -56.57 -87.50 -100.55
C GLU A 644 -57.94 -87.43 -101.27
N LEU A 645 -58.51 -86.23 -101.40
CA LEU A 645 -59.76 -86.00 -102.14
C LEU A 645 -59.62 -86.33 -103.63
N LEU A 646 -58.51 -85.94 -104.27
CA LEU A 646 -58.24 -86.26 -105.67
C LEU A 646 -58.09 -87.77 -105.92
N ASN A 647 -57.53 -88.51 -104.95
CA ASN A 647 -57.49 -89.98 -105.01
C ASN A 647 -58.88 -90.60 -104.92
N ASN A 648 -59.73 -90.13 -104.01
CA ASN A 648 -61.08 -90.66 -103.85
C ASN A 648 -61.95 -90.39 -105.10
N VAL A 649 -61.85 -89.20 -105.70
CA VAL A 649 -62.54 -88.85 -106.95
C VAL A 649 -62.07 -89.75 -108.11
N TYR A 650 -60.79 -90.09 -108.17
CA TYR A 650 -60.25 -90.99 -109.18
C TYR A 650 -60.79 -92.43 -109.06
N GLU A 651 -60.87 -92.95 -107.83
CA GLU A 651 -61.42 -94.29 -107.55
C GLU A 651 -62.93 -94.36 -107.90
N GLU A 652 -63.74 -93.36 -107.55
CA GLU A 652 -65.17 -93.31 -107.92
C GLU A 652 -65.40 -93.23 -109.44
N LEU A 653 -64.55 -92.50 -110.16
CA LEU A 653 -64.64 -92.36 -111.62
C LEU A 653 -64.41 -93.70 -112.36
N LEU A 654 -63.68 -94.65 -111.77
CA LEU A 654 -63.42 -95.98 -112.34
C LEU A 654 -64.62 -96.94 -112.20
N GLU A 655 -65.53 -96.68 -111.27
CA GLU A 655 -66.70 -97.53 -111.01
C GLU A 655 -67.97 -97.10 -111.75
N LEU A 656 -67.97 -95.92 -112.37
CA LEU A 656 -69.12 -95.39 -113.11
C LEU A 656 -69.47 -96.26 -114.34
N LYS A 657 -70.74 -96.65 -114.43
CA LYS A 657 -71.38 -97.34 -115.56
C LYS A 657 -72.38 -96.40 -116.22
N ASP A 658 -72.58 -96.55 -117.53
CA ASP A 658 -73.58 -95.77 -118.26
C ASP A 658 -75.02 -96.27 -118.01
N GLY A 659 -76.00 -95.57 -118.60
CA GLY A 659 -77.44 -95.88 -118.46
C GLY A 659 -77.89 -97.25 -118.96
N GLU A 660 -77.01 -98.05 -119.58
CA GLU A 660 -77.27 -99.45 -119.98
C GLU A 660 -76.35 -100.46 -119.27
N GLY A 661 -75.65 -100.05 -118.21
CA GLY A 661 -74.85 -100.92 -117.35
C GLY A 661 -73.48 -101.34 -117.92
N ARG A 662 -73.01 -100.69 -118.99
CA ARG A 662 -71.68 -100.93 -119.57
C ARG A 662 -70.67 -99.91 -119.03
N LYS A 663 -69.39 -100.31 -118.90
CA LYS A 663 -68.32 -99.41 -118.44
C LYS A 663 -68.03 -98.34 -119.51
N LEU A 664 -67.73 -97.11 -119.07
CA LEU A 664 -67.38 -95.97 -119.95
C LEU A 664 -66.25 -96.31 -120.95
N SER A 665 -66.35 -95.78 -122.17
CA SER A 665 -65.40 -96.06 -123.26
C SER A 665 -63.98 -95.49 -122.97
N GLY A 666 -62.94 -96.24 -123.36
CA GLY A 666 -61.54 -96.03 -122.94
C GLY A 666 -60.87 -94.71 -123.34
N GLU A 667 -61.47 -93.90 -124.22
CA GLU A 667 -60.93 -92.57 -124.56
C GLU A 667 -61.35 -91.46 -123.60
N GLN A 668 -62.53 -91.56 -122.98
CA GLN A 668 -63.03 -90.53 -122.06
C GLN A 668 -62.37 -90.64 -120.68
N LEU A 669 -62.12 -91.87 -120.22
CA LEU A 669 -61.35 -92.16 -118.99
C LEU A 669 -59.90 -91.66 -119.08
N ARG A 670 -59.22 -91.80 -120.22
CA ARG A 670 -57.84 -91.30 -120.39
C ARG A 670 -57.72 -89.77 -120.28
N ARG A 671 -58.72 -89.03 -120.77
CA ARG A 671 -58.71 -87.55 -120.71
C ARG A 671 -58.87 -87.03 -119.28
N ILE A 672 -59.76 -87.65 -118.50
CA ILE A 672 -59.97 -87.28 -117.09
C ILE A 672 -58.78 -87.71 -116.22
N ASN A 673 -58.19 -88.88 -116.50
CA ASN A 673 -57.01 -89.35 -115.78
C ASN A 673 -55.81 -88.39 -115.95
N LYS A 674 -55.61 -87.86 -117.16
CA LYS A 674 -54.57 -86.86 -117.42
C LYS A 674 -54.79 -85.54 -116.65
N ILE A 675 -56.04 -85.08 -116.53
CA ILE A 675 -56.37 -83.86 -115.77
C ILE A 675 -56.14 -84.06 -114.26
N ILE A 676 -56.39 -85.27 -113.73
CA ILE A 676 -56.16 -85.60 -112.31
C ILE A 676 -54.65 -85.78 -112.01
N GLU A 677 -53.86 -86.34 -112.93
CA GLU A 677 -52.39 -86.41 -112.80
C GLU A 677 -51.73 -85.02 -112.86
N ASP A 678 -52.18 -84.14 -113.76
CA ASP A 678 -51.68 -82.76 -113.85
C ASP A 678 -52.04 -81.95 -112.58
N ALA A 679 -53.20 -82.21 -111.95
CA ALA A 679 -53.58 -81.57 -110.68
C ALA A 679 -52.82 -82.09 -109.44
N ARG A 680 -52.23 -83.30 -109.51
CA ARG A 680 -51.43 -83.91 -108.43
C ARG A 680 -49.94 -83.53 -108.45
N SER A 681 -49.45 -82.90 -109.52
CA SER A 681 -48.01 -82.66 -109.75
C SER A 681 -47.61 -81.18 -109.73
N ASP A 682 -48.26 -80.36 -108.90
CA ASP A 682 -47.98 -78.93 -108.81
C ASP A 682 -46.70 -78.64 -108.00
N GLU A 683 -45.63 -78.17 -108.67
CA GLU A 683 -44.40 -77.69 -108.01
C GLU A 683 -44.64 -76.48 -107.08
N ARG A 684 -45.75 -75.75 -107.24
CA ARG A 684 -46.09 -74.59 -106.40
C ARG A 684 -46.39 -74.97 -104.95
N ASP A 685 -46.99 -76.13 -104.70
CA ASP A 685 -47.34 -76.59 -103.35
C ASP A 685 -46.08 -76.86 -102.50
N TRP A 686 -44.99 -77.32 -103.12
CA TRP A 686 -43.70 -77.47 -102.43
C TRP A 686 -43.03 -76.12 -102.13
N ASN A 687 -43.04 -75.19 -103.07
CA ASN A 687 -42.40 -73.88 -102.87
C ASN A 687 -43.09 -73.08 -101.76
N LEU A 688 -44.43 -73.14 -101.69
CA LEU A 688 -45.21 -72.49 -100.63
C LEU A 688 -44.92 -73.09 -99.25
N PHE A 689 -44.78 -74.42 -99.20
CA PHE A 689 -44.35 -75.13 -97.99
C PHE A 689 -42.90 -74.77 -97.61
N GLU A 690 -41.96 -74.75 -98.56
CA GLU A 690 -40.55 -74.43 -98.32
C GLU A 690 -40.35 -73.00 -97.83
N GLU A 691 -41.08 -72.03 -98.38
CA GLU A 691 -41.07 -70.64 -97.91
C GLU A 691 -41.59 -70.53 -96.48
N SER A 692 -42.76 -71.13 -96.20
CA SER A 692 -43.36 -71.12 -94.85
C SER A 692 -42.46 -71.83 -93.82
N PHE A 693 -41.87 -72.97 -94.20
CA PHE A 693 -40.98 -73.74 -93.35
C PHE A 693 -39.66 -73.00 -93.06
N ASN A 694 -39.11 -72.27 -94.05
CA ASN A 694 -37.90 -71.46 -93.86
C ASN A 694 -38.11 -70.28 -92.91
N GLU A 695 -39.29 -69.66 -92.92
CA GLU A 695 -39.64 -68.60 -91.95
C GLU A 695 -39.79 -69.14 -90.52
N ALA A 696 -40.33 -70.35 -90.37
CA ALA A 696 -40.55 -70.99 -89.06
C ALA A 696 -39.29 -71.61 -88.44
N HIS A 697 -38.42 -72.15 -89.30
CA HIS A 697 -37.27 -72.94 -88.93
C HIS A 697 -36.01 -72.37 -89.59
N GLU A 698 -35.73 -71.11 -89.24
CA GLU A 698 -34.59 -70.37 -89.73
C GLU A 698 -33.29 -71.20 -89.61
N ASN A 699 -32.50 -71.23 -90.68
CA ASN A 699 -31.21 -71.94 -90.79
C ASN A 699 -31.25 -73.48 -90.81
N PHE A 700 -32.40 -74.16 -90.75
CA PHE A 700 -32.44 -75.63 -90.77
C PHE A 700 -31.78 -76.23 -92.02
N PHE A 701 -32.22 -75.83 -93.23
CA PHE A 701 -31.60 -76.34 -94.46
C PHE A 701 -30.15 -75.91 -94.64
N LYS A 702 -29.79 -74.72 -94.12
CA LYS A 702 -28.43 -74.18 -94.19
C LYS A 702 -27.46 -75.04 -93.36
N LYS A 703 -27.86 -75.42 -92.15
CA LYS A 703 -27.08 -76.28 -91.26
C LYS A 703 -27.02 -77.72 -91.77
N LEU A 704 -28.16 -78.26 -92.24
CA LEU A 704 -28.23 -79.60 -92.78
C LEU A 704 -27.38 -79.79 -94.05
N LYS A 705 -27.34 -78.81 -94.97
CA LYS A 705 -26.45 -78.83 -96.15
C LYS A 705 -24.98 -78.62 -95.80
N ALA A 706 -24.68 -77.83 -94.76
CA ALA A 706 -23.31 -77.62 -94.31
C ALA A 706 -22.72 -78.90 -93.72
N ASP A 707 -23.48 -79.61 -92.90
CA ASP A 707 -23.04 -80.83 -92.22
C ASP A 707 -23.11 -82.06 -93.15
N TYR A 708 -24.06 -82.08 -94.10
CA TYR A 708 -24.28 -83.20 -95.03
C TYR A 708 -24.44 -82.72 -96.49
N PRO A 709 -23.34 -82.38 -97.18
CA PRO A 709 -23.38 -81.84 -98.54
C PRO A 709 -23.91 -82.80 -99.62
N GLU A 710 -23.90 -84.11 -99.34
CA GLU A 710 -24.32 -85.20 -100.24
C GLU A 710 -25.86 -85.36 -100.37
N LEU A 711 -26.63 -84.59 -99.59
CA LEU A 711 -28.09 -84.63 -99.63
C LEU A 711 -28.62 -83.94 -100.88
N VAL A 712 -29.36 -84.69 -101.70
CA VAL A 712 -30.02 -84.15 -102.90
C VAL A 712 -31.36 -83.50 -102.52
N PRO A 713 -31.97 -82.65 -103.37
CA PRO A 713 -33.19 -81.92 -103.01
C PRO A 713 -34.32 -82.79 -102.45
N ASN A 714 -34.54 -83.98 -103.01
CA ASN A 714 -35.56 -84.92 -102.51
C ASN A 714 -35.26 -85.48 -101.10
N ASP A 715 -33.99 -85.56 -100.71
CA ASP A 715 -33.60 -85.93 -99.36
C ASP A 715 -33.91 -84.79 -98.38
N LEU A 716 -33.70 -83.54 -98.79
CA LEU A 716 -34.04 -82.35 -98.00
C LEU A 716 -35.56 -82.22 -97.80
N LYS A 717 -36.37 -82.52 -98.83
CA LYS A 717 -37.84 -82.57 -98.70
C LYS A 717 -38.26 -83.58 -97.63
N LEU A 718 -37.67 -84.78 -97.69
CA LEU A 718 -37.94 -85.82 -96.70
C LEU A 718 -37.51 -85.38 -95.28
N CYS A 719 -36.38 -84.69 -95.13
CA CYS A 719 -35.95 -84.15 -93.84
C CYS A 719 -36.91 -83.10 -93.27
N ALA A 720 -37.44 -82.22 -94.11
CA ALA A 720 -38.40 -81.20 -93.69
C ALA A 720 -39.70 -81.82 -93.16
N TYR A 721 -40.27 -82.78 -93.89
CA TYR A 721 -41.46 -83.49 -93.43
C TYR A 721 -41.23 -84.30 -92.16
N LEU A 722 -40.05 -84.92 -92.04
CA LEU A 722 -39.68 -85.65 -90.83
C LEU A 722 -39.49 -84.74 -89.62
N ARG A 723 -38.93 -83.52 -89.78
CA ARG A 723 -38.80 -82.53 -88.70
C ARG A 723 -40.17 -82.06 -88.21
N MET A 724 -41.14 -81.95 -89.10
CA MET A 724 -42.54 -81.69 -88.73
C MET A 724 -43.26 -82.90 -88.12
N SER A 725 -42.54 -83.99 -87.82
CA SER A 725 -43.07 -85.22 -87.23
C SER A 725 -44.16 -85.91 -88.06
N MET A 726 -44.18 -85.70 -89.39
CA MET A 726 -45.14 -86.35 -90.27
C MET A 726 -44.93 -87.87 -90.32
N SER A 727 -46.03 -88.61 -90.38
CA SER A 727 -46.05 -90.06 -90.50
C SER A 727 -45.61 -90.53 -91.91
N SER A 728 -45.15 -91.77 -92.02
CA SER A 728 -44.77 -92.35 -93.33
C SER A 728 -45.95 -92.40 -94.32
N LYS A 729 -47.21 -92.41 -93.84
CA LYS A 729 -48.41 -92.38 -94.67
C LYS A 729 -48.68 -90.98 -95.24
N GLU A 730 -48.50 -89.93 -94.44
CA GLU A 730 -48.64 -88.54 -94.89
C GLU A 730 -47.51 -88.16 -95.86
N ILE A 731 -46.27 -88.54 -95.55
CA ILE A 731 -45.12 -88.31 -96.43
C ILE A 731 -45.30 -89.03 -97.78
N ALA A 732 -45.90 -90.23 -97.76
CA ALA A 732 -46.20 -90.98 -98.98
C ALA A 732 -47.19 -90.22 -99.87
N SER A 733 -48.24 -89.64 -99.27
CA SER A 733 -49.21 -88.79 -99.96
C SER A 733 -48.56 -87.54 -100.55
N LEU A 734 -47.71 -86.84 -99.77
CA LEU A 734 -47.04 -85.61 -100.21
C LEU A 734 -45.99 -85.84 -101.30
N LEU A 735 -45.24 -86.95 -101.23
CA LEU A 735 -44.23 -87.29 -102.23
C LEU A 735 -44.80 -88.09 -103.42
N ASN A 736 -46.10 -88.40 -103.40
CA ASN A 736 -46.79 -89.23 -104.39
C ASN A 736 -46.06 -90.57 -104.67
N ILE A 737 -45.63 -91.25 -103.60
CA ILE A 737 -44.98 -92.56 -103.65
C ILE A 737 -45.66 -93.51 -102.66
N THR A 738 -45.43 -94.81 -102.78
CA THR A 738 -45.95 -95.77 -101.80
C THR A 738 -45.31 -95.56 -100.43
N THR A 739 -46.04 -95.91 -99.36
CA THR A 739 -45.52 -95.94 -97.98
C THR A 739 -44.23 -96.76 -97.89
N ARG A 740 -44.17 -97.90 -98.60
CA ARG A 740 -42.95 -98.70 -98.76
C ARG A 740 -41.81 -97.93 -99.44
N GLY A 741 -42.12 -97.10 -100.43
CA GLY A 741 -41.17 -96.18 -101.07
C GLY A 741 -40.60 -95.14 -100.10
N VAL A 742 -41.41 -94.60 -99.18
CA VAL A 742 -40.96 -93.70 -98.11
C VAL A 742 -40.01 -94.41 -97.15
N GLU A 743 -40.32 -95.64 -96.72
CA GLU A 743 -39.45 -96.43 -95.83
C GLU A 743 -38.07 -96.67 -96.44
N ILE A 744 -38.03 -97.03 -97.74
CA ILE A 744 -36.77 -97.20 -98.47
C ILE A 744 -35.99 -95.88 -98.53
N ARG A 745 -36.67 -94.75 -98.76
CA ARG A 745 -36.03 -93.42 -98.75
C ARG A 745 -35.52 -93.04 -97.36
N ARG A 746 -36.26 -93.31 -96.28
CA ARG A 746 -35.81 -93.09 -94.89
C ARG A 746 -34.57 -93.92 -94.56
N TYR A 747 -34.52 -95.18 -95.02
CA TYR A 747 -33.34 -96.03 -94.88
C TYR A 747 -32.12 -95.46 -95.62
N ARG A 748 -32.29 -95.00 -96.86
CA ARG A 748 -31.21 -94.36 -97.65
C ARG A 748 -30.76 -93.05 -97.01
N LEU A 749 -31.70 -92.23 -96.55
CA LEU A 749 -31.41 -90.97 -95.86
C LEU A 749 -30.60 -91.21 -94.58
N ARG A 750 -30.98 -92.20 -93.77
CA ARG A 750 -30.23 -92.61 -92.58
C ARG A 750 -28.78 -93.00 -92.92
N LYS A 751 -28.57 -93.70 -94.03
CA LYS A 751 -27.22 -94.06 -94.52
C LYS A 751 -26.41 -92.83 -94.94
N LYS A 752 -27.05 -91.86 -95.62
CA LYS A 752 -26.41 -90.59 -96.02
C LYS A 752 -26.06 -89.68 -94.83
N LEU A 753 -26.87 -89.69 -93.77
CA LEU A 753 -26.62 -88.96 -92.52
C LEU A 753 -25.64 -89.67 -91.56
N ASN A 754 -25.15 -90.85 -91.95
CA ASN A 754 -24.25 -91.69 -91.16
C ASN A 754 -24.77 -92.02 -89.74
N LEU A 755 -26.09 -92.26 -89.61
CA LEU A 755 -26.75 -92.50 -88.32
C LEU A 755 -26.82 -94.00 -87.96
N PRO A 756 -26.42 -94.42 -86.73
CA PRO A 756 -26.57 -95.80 -86.27
C PRO A 756 -28.04 -96.22 -86.23
N HIS A 757 -28.35 -97.50 -86.45
CA HIS A 757 -29.73 -98.03 -86.44
C HIS A 757 -30.53 -97.74 -85.15
N THR A 758 -29.86 -97.45 -84.04
CA THR A 758 -30.46 -97.20 -82.72
C THR A 758 -30.94 -95.77 -82.49
N LYS A 759 -30.46 -94.75 -83.22
CA LYS A 759 -30.91 -93.35 -83.05
C LYS A 759 -32.18 -93.09 -83.85
N ASN A 760 -33.20 -92.42 -83.30
CA ASN A 760 -34.42 -92.09 -84.05
C ASN A 760 -34.12 -90.98 -85.09
N LEU A 761 -34.45 -91.25 -86.35
CA LEU A 761 -34.19 -90.32 -87.46
C LEU A 761 -34.97 -89.00 -87.31
N THR A 762 -36.18 -89.06 -86.77
CA THR A 762 -37.04 -87.88 -86.58
C THR A 762 -36.57 -87.03 -85.39
N GLU A 763 -36.20 -87.64 -84.26
CA GLU A 763 -35.63 -86.91 -83.11
C GLU A 763 -34.32 -86.23 -83.48
N PHE A 764 -33.43 -86.93 -84.20
CA PHE A 764 -32.19 -86.33 -84.70
C PHE A 764 -32.46 -85.08 -85.53
N LEU A 765 -33.44 -85.12 -86.44
CA LEU A 765 -33.80 -83.98 -87.28
C LEU A 765 -34.53 -82.86 -86.54
N MET A 766 -35.04 -83.08 -85.31
CA MET A 766 -35.53 -82.01 -84.44
C MET A 766 -34.40 -81.30 -83.68
N GLU A 767 -33.27 -82.00 -83.44
CA GLU A 767 -32.08 -81.45 -82.78
C GLU A 767 -31.18 -80.61 -83.72
N VAL A 768 -31.24 -80.86 -85.04
CA VAL A 768 -30.50 -80.11 -86.08
C VAL A 768 -31.01 -78.68 -86.18
#